data_AF-E5RKC1-F1
#
_entry.id   AF-E5RKC1-F1
#
_cell.length_a   1.000
_cell.length_b   1.000
_cell.length_c   1.000
_cell.angle_alpha   90.00
_cell.angle_beta   90.00
_cell.angle_gamma   90.00
#
_symmetry.space_group_name_H-M   'P 1'
#
loop_
_entity.id
_entity.type
_entity.pdbx_description
1 polymer ?
#
loop_
_entity_poly.entity_id
_entity_poly.type
_entity_poly.pdbx_seq_one_letter_code
_entity_poly.pdbx_strand_id
1 'polypeptide(L)'
;NLHFIQSMIGRAEGYNIALNDYQYISQTNGKPLRELMQDMIVSSVFLTLRDTFLTKQQYMQLIYTAIWSLFEKNSQKIELLQPAILKPKQLWTGKQLISNIIKIIVGLNGYDPDIGLNLESKCKLSSKELPGMASDDIQVLIKDNELLLGIVDKNQVGSGADYGMMHAFHELYGPKMTGQLLTGFARLFAAYLQYHGFTCGMDDLIVDELHDEKRRVLIEENLKKGVRQAAEYCGYNSQIPESINLFNRSNFVFENGQYNHPKYLQDVHYLQYDHQIYEALRQKILIEKHQEEALDQEYKKAMTKVTSEIVGSTLGGLQKLFPLNLFSMMTMTGAKGSNVNHSQVSALLGQQELEGRRVPLMPTGRSLPSFLPYDPNPRAGGYVADRFLTGLRPQGFFFHCMAGREGLIDTAVKTSRSGYLQRCLIKHLEGLIVQYDLTVRDNDGSLIQLFCGEDGIDTTKTKYLEKFSFLAQNNQHYKQLYRVQEMKQHFKTLDGASVELENDTLMNAFNPSQNLGAVSMKVQSTMNEYLQKCQNELQQKKISNKQFKSLANIRYLRALMHPGDAVGCVAAQSIGEPSTQMTLNTFHLAGHGEKNVTLGIPRLREILMTATKKQKTPTMSLQFLNANIEKSQADRYAKRMSKLVFLELVNNIKVREYKRLTENGIPLHSLLRGVIYEIDVELEDLNQIKYVFGISEDQIKNKVNHVFIPLLLKIIQAELNKNSSRCVEKTSFLKTKENEAKKQRKGSDDEEEDDEDQQEEQDDLSELNQDEEVLNIINQTFEQSAQQYDIFEESHQQQESQKKQTPKKEQQQTPQTTQHKYLEKAEVQKQLIKVVIKLPLNSKKMLMTNVVKKTLSNTVINEIKGINKAKIIKNDKSGGASFMIYTEGVNLNKIRNFDFINLNNIDCNDIVAIMNAFGIEAARNAIIKEILAVFGAYGVAVDYRHLYLIADYMTFGGQIRAMNRIYMDFNTAPFGKMTFETSTQFLTNACLNRETDTFNNLSSQLVIGRVPKVGSNLCDVLYQFETEE
;
A
#
# COMPACT_ATOMS: atom_id res chain seq x y z
N ASN A 1 -16.36 11.34 24.80
CA ASN A 1 -16.76 10.52 25.97
C ASN A 1 -15.74 10.60 27.10
N LEU A 2 -16.20 10.90 28.32
CA LEU A 2 -15.40 10.78 29.55
C LEU A 2 -16.00 9.65 30.40
N HIS A 3 -15.26 8.57 30.60
CA HIS A 3 -15.74 7.44 31.43
C HIS A 3 -15.15 7.51 32.84
N PHE A 4 -16.02 7.59 33.85
CA PHE A 4 -15.59 7.67 35.24
C PHE A 4 -15.65 6.29 35.92
N ILE A 5 -14.46 5.72 36.19
CA ILE A 5 -14.32 4.36 36.74
C ILE A 5 -14.73 4.31 38.22
N GLN A 6 -15.68 3.44 38.55
CA GLN A 6 -16.27 3.35 39.90
C GLN A 6 -15.54 2.38 40.86
N SER A 7 -14.84 1.35 40.34
CA SER A 7 -14.23 0.31 41.18
C SER A 7 -12.74 0.59 41.45
N MET A 8 -12.22 0.13 42.60
CA MET A 8 -10.79 0.26 42.90
C MET A 8 -9.92 -0.57 41.97
N ILE A 9 -10.40 -1.74 41.55
CA ILE A 9 -9.72 -2.61 40.58
C ILE A 9 -9.60 -1.88 39.23
N GLY A 10 -10.71 -1.35 38.72
CA GLY A 10 -10.69 -0.58 37.47
C GLY A 10 -9.84 0.68 37.58
N ARG A 11 -9.81 1.34 38.74
CA ARG A 11 -8.88 2.46 38.97
C ARG A 11 -7.42 2.02 38.89
N ALA A 12 -7.07 0.88 39.48
CA ALA A 12 -5.72 0.34 39.43
C ALA A 12 -5.29 0.01 37.98
N GLU A 13 -6.17 -0.61 37.20
CA GLU A 13 -5.96 -0.85 35.77
C GLU A 13 -5.83 0.46 34.98
N GLY A 14 -6.68 1.44 35.27
CA GLY A 14 -6.63 2.78 34.68
C GLY A 14 -5.29 3.48 34.91
N TYR A 15 -4.74 3.43 36.13
CA TYR A 15 -3.49 4.10 36.48
C TYR A 15 -2.23 3.36 36.02
N ASN A 16 -2.25 2.03 35.97
CA ASN A 16 -1.04 1.22 35.73
C ASN A 16 -0.96 0.59 34.34
N ILE A 17 -2.09 0.48 33.61
CA ILE A 17 -2.15 -0.16 32.28
C ILE A 17 -2.61 0.87 31.23
N ALA A 18 -3.77 1.48 31.44
CA ALA A 18 -4.39 2.37 30.44
C ALA A 18 -3.90 3.82 30.49
N LEU A 19 -3.06 4.18 31.47
CA LEU A 19 -2.56 5.54 31.61
C LEU A 19 -1.70 5.92 30.40
N ASN A 20 -1.86 7.16 29.93
CA ASN A 20 -1.18 7.72 28.77
C ASN A 20 0.36 7.61 28.82
N ASP A 21 0.98 7.58 30.00
CA ASP A 21 2.44 7.42 30.15
C ASP A 21 2.91 6.04 29.67
N TYR A 22 2.14 4.99 29.91
CA TYR A 22 2.46 3.64 29.42
C TYR A 22 2.12 3.45 27.93
N GLN A 23 1.25 4.29 27.39
CA GLN A 23 0.87 4.30 25.97
C GLN A 23 1.76 5.25 25.13
N TYR A 24 3.03 5.39 25.49
CA TYR A 24 3.99 6.23 24.76
C TYR A 24 4.37 5.63 23.40
N ILE A 25 4.48 4.30 23.32
CA ILE A 25 4.91 3.56 22.12
C ILE A 25 3.70 2.88 21.48
N SER A 26 3.55 3.03 20.16
CA SER A 26 2.56 2.31 19.37
C SER A 26 2.87 0.82 19.34
N GLN A 27 1.85 0.00 19.57
CA GLN A 27 1.93 -1.45 19.38
C GLN A 27 2.01 -1.85 17.90
N THR A 28 1.58 -0.98 16.97
CA THR A 28 1.58 -1.30 15.53
C THR A 28 2.98 -1.49 14.96
N ASN A 29 3.94 -0.68 15.39
CA ASN A 29 5.28 -0.63 14.80
C ASN A 29 6.40 -0.24 15.77
N GLY A 30 6.10 -0.17 17.07
CA GLY A 30 7.06 0.19 18.11
C GLY A 30 7.54 1.65 18.04
N LYS A 31 6.81 2.55 17.36
CA LYS A 31 7.20 3.97 17.26
C LYS A 31 6.56 4.83 18.36
N PRO A 32 7.21 5.91 18.82
CA PRO A 32 6.59 6.88 19.72
C PRO A 32 5.32 7.51 19.12
N LEU A 33 4.23 7.49 19.88
CA LEU A 33 2.95 8.13 19.56
C LEU A 33 2.83 9.53 20.16
N ARG A 34 3.23 9.68 21.44
CA ARG A 34 3.13 10.97 22.14
C ARG A 34 4.29 11.86 21.74
N GLU A 35 3.98 13.09 21.36
CA GLU A 35 4.97 14.02 20.82
C GLU A 35 4.71 15.48 21.19
N LEU A 36 5.73 16.31 20.99
CA LEU A 36 5.59 17.76 20.91
C LEU A 36 5.35 18.15 19.45
N MET A 37 4.39 19.02 19.18
CA MET A 37 3.96 19.36 17.82
C MET A 37 4.11 20.86 17.51
N GLN A 38 4.16 21.16 16.21
CA GLN A 38 4.01 22.51 15.65
C GLN A 38 4.96 23.53 16.30
N ASP A 39 4.41 24.52 16.99
CA ASP A 39 5.11 25.64 17.61
C ASP A 39 6.20 25.20 18.59
N MET A 40 5.99 24.08 19.28
CA MET A 40 6.97 23.54 20.24
C MET A 40 8.24 23.06 19.52
N ILE A 41 8.09 22.50 18.31
CA ILE A 41 9.23 22.07 17.48
C ILE A 41 9.98 23.29 16.94
N VAL A 42 9.26 24.33 16.51
CA VAL A 42 9.89 25.58 16.07
C VAL A 42 10.67 26.22 17.21
N SER A 43 10.06 26.31 18.39
CA SER A 43 10.69 26.84 19.58
C SER A 43 11.89 26.00 20.02
N SER A 44 11.84 24.67 19.91
CA SER A 44 12.98 23.82 20.28
C SER A 44 14.18 24.07 19.36
N VAL A 45 13.93 24.25 18.06
CA VAL A 45 14.96 24.57 17.08
C VAL A 45 15.59 25.91 17.42
N PHE A 46 14.79 26.98 17.59
CA PHE A 46 15.33 28.30 17.95
C PHE A 46 16.13 28.30 19.25
N LEU A 47 15.63 27.61 20.27
CA LEU A 47 16.32 27.53 21.55
C LEU A 47 17.67 26.81 21.41
N THR A 48 17.78 25.82 20.51
CA THR A 48 18.98 25.00 20.35
C THR A 48 19.94 25.49 19.28
N LEU A 49 19.62 26.56 18.54
CA LEU A 49 20.56 27.24 17.66
C LEU A 49 21.82 27.67 18.43
N ARG A 50 22.96 27.65 17.75
CA ARG A 50 24.27 27.99 18.35
C ARG A 50 24.34 29.44 18.83
N ASP A 51 23.64 30.34 18.16
CA ASP A 51 23.67 31.78 18.44
C ASP A 51 22.69 32.21 19.55
N THR A 52 21.93 31.26 20.11
CA THR A 52 20.94 31.54 21.15
C THR A 52 21.59 31.56 22.54
N PHE A 53 21.72 32.78 23.10
CA PHE A 53 22.24 33.01 24.45
C PHE A 53 21.17 33.58 25.38
N LEU A 54 21.15 33.08 26.61
CA LEU A 54 20.22 33.46 27.67
C LEU A 54 20.96 34.16 28.81
N THR A 55 20.35 35.23 29.31
CA THR A 55 20.82 35.88 30.54
C THR A 55 20.46 35.03 31.77
N LYS A 56 21.15 35.26 32.90
CA LYS A 56 20.87 34.56 34.17
C LYS A 56 19.40 34.59 34.58
N GLN A 57 18.74 35.73 34.42
CA GLN A 57 17.32 35.92 34.78
C GLN A 57 16.40 35.10 33.87
N GLN A 58 16.61 35.17 32.56
CA GLN A 58 15.85 34.37 31.58
C GLN A 58 16.04 32.88 31.82
N TYR A 59 17.29 32.45 32.05
CA TYR A 59 17.62 31.05 32.32
C TYR A 59 16.90 30.52 33.58
N MET A 60 16.96 31.27 34.69
CA MET A 60 16.26 30.91 35.93
C MET A 60 14.74 30.85 35.74
N GLN A 61 14.16 31.85 35.05
CA GLN A 61 12.72 31.92 34.82
C GLN A 61 12.24 30.73 34.00
N LEU A 62 12.94 30.41 32.90
CA LEU A 62 12.55 29.31 32.01
C LEU A 62 12.64 27.95 32.71
N ILE A 63 13.68 27.72 33.52
CA ILE A 63 13.79 26.50 34.35
C ILE A 63 12.62 26.39 35.30
N TYR A 64 12.32 27.47 36.03
CA TYR A 64 11.24 27.46 36.99
C TYR A 64 9.89 27.18 36.32
N THR A 65 9.60 27.82 35.18
CA THR A 65 8.36 27.57 34.43
C THR A 65 8.23 26.14 33.92
N ALA A 66 9.33 25.50 33.56
CA ALA A 66 9.31 24.12 33.09
C ALA A 66 8.98 23.14 34.23
N ILE A 67 9.55 23.35 35.42
CA ILE A 67 9.61 22.32 36.48
C ILE A 67 8.66 22.62 37.66
N TRP A 68 8.07 23.81 37.79
CA TRP A 68 7.32 24.22 39.00
C TRP A 68 6.29 23.19 39.51
N SER A 69 5.53 22.55 38.62
CA SER A 69 4.48 21.59 39.04
C SER A 69 5.03 20.26 39.56
N LEU A 70 6.33 19.99 39.41
CA LEU A 70 6.97 18.78 39.92
C LEU A 70 7.40 18.94 41.39
N PHE A 71 7.32 20.16 41.94
CA PHE A 71 7.82 20.51 43.28
C PHE A 71 6.77 20.47 44.41
N GLU A 72 5.58 19.90 44.20
CA GLU A 72 4.51 19.94 45.22
C GLU A 72 4.82 19.21 46.54
N LYS A 73 5.92 18.44 46.65
CA LYS A 73 6.24 17.66 47.87
C LYS A 73 7.68 17.71 48.40
N ASN A 74 8.66 18.21 47.63
CA ASN A 74 10.07 18.18 48.04
C ASN A 74 10.70 19.58 47.98
N SER A 75 11.15 20.08 49.14
CA SER A 75 11.93 21.31 49.32
C SER A 75 13.37 21.17 48.83
N GLN A 76 13.58 20.61 47.63
CA GLN A 76 14.91 20.46 47.04
C GLN A 76 15.33 21.73 46.31
N LYS A 77 16.59 22.14 46.54
CA LYS A 77 17.19 23.31 45.88
C LYS A 77 17.48 22.98 44.42
N ILE A 78 17.02 23.84 43.51
CA ILE A 78 17.34 23.71 42.08
C ILE A 78 18.81 24.09 41.86
N GLU A 79 19.60 23.14 41.38
CA GLU A 79 20.98 23.40 40.96
C GLU A 79 21.02 23.97 39.55
N LEU A 80 21.91 24.94 39.33
CA LEU A 80 22.09 25.59 38.04
C LEU A 80 23.46 25.22 37.49
N LEU A 81 23.50 24.89 36.20
CA LEU A 81 24.76 24.66 35.50
C LEU A 81 25.60 25.94 35.42
N GLN A 82 26.92 25.78 35.32
CA GLN A 82 27.84 26.89 35.12
C GLN A 82 27.57 27.57 33.75
N PRO A 83 27.60 28.91 33.65
CA PRO A 83 27.41 29.60 32.38
C PRO A 83 28.50 29.24 31.37
N ALA A 84 28.11 29.04 30.10
CA ALA A 84 29.04 28.78 29.01
C ALA A 84 30.01 29.95 28.78
N ILE A 85 29.54 31.19 28.95
CA ILE A 85 30.34 32.40 28.82
C ILE A 85 30.41 33.09 30.18
N LEU A 86 31.62 33.25 30.72
CA LEU A 86 31.84 33.90 32.02
C LEU A 86 32.10 35.41 31.91
N LYS A 87 32.79 35.85 30.85
CA LYS A 87 33.13 37.25 30.56
C LYS A 87 32.81 37.57 29.09
N PRO A 88 32.36 38.79 28.74
CA PRO A 88 32.15 39.96 29.60
C PRO A 88 30.87 39.91 30.46
N LYS A 89 29.89 39.08 30.09
CA LYS A 89 28.63 38.88 30.83
C LYS A 89 28.37 37.37 30.97
N GLN A 90 27.80 36.96 32.10
CA GLN A 90 27.39 35.57 32.31
C GLN A 90 26.23 35.22 31.38
N LEU A 91 26.47 34.31 30.44
CA LEU A 91 25.48 33.83 29.49
C LEU A 91 25.45 32.30 29.46
N TRP A 92 24.23 31.77 29.36
CA TRP A 92 23.96 30.35 29.18
C TRP A 92 23.49 30.11 27.75
N THR A 93 23.71 28.91 27.23
CA THR A 93 23.14 28.51 25.93
C THR A 93 21.78 27.85 26.13
N GLY A 94 20.93 27.84 25.09
CA GLY A 94 19.68 27.08 25.18
C GLY A 94 19.89 25.56 25.27
N LYS A 95 21.00 25.02 24.73
CA LYS A 95 21.39 23.62 24.92
C LYS A 95 21.68 23.27 26.40
N GLN A 96 22.33 24.19 27.12
CA GLN A 96 22.52 24.06 28.58
C GLN A 96 21.20 24.09 29.36
N LEU A 97 20.18 24.79 28.86
CA LEU A 97 18.86 24.84 29.49
C LEU A 97 18.16 23.48 29.41
N ILE A 98 18.17 22.85 28.23
CA ILE A 98 17.64 21.49 28.04
C ILE A 98 18.38 20.49 28.93
N SER A 99 19.71 20.55 28.94
CA SER A 99 20.57 19.67 29.75
C SER A 99 20.23 19.76 31.25
N ASN A 100 20.06 20.99 31.76
CA ASN A 100 19.75 21.19 33.18
C ASN A 100 18.37 20.64 33.55
N ILE A 101 17.36 20.83 32.69
CA ILE A 101 16.01 20.29 32.92
C ILE A 101 16.04 18.75 32.99
N ILE A 102 16.78 18.09 32.09
CA ILE A 102 16.95 16.64 32.13
C ILE A 102 17.59 16.22 33.46
N LYS A 103 18.72 16.86 33.85
CA LYS A 103 19.41 16.55 35.11
C LYS A 103 18.52 16.74 36.34
N ILE A 104 17.74 17.82 36.40
CA ILE A 104 16.83 18.08 37.53
C ILE A 104 15.75 16.99 37.62
N ILE A 105 15.12 16.60 36.51
CA ILE A 105 14.08 15.56 36.51
C ILE A 105 14.65 14.19 36.90
N VAL A 106 15.86 13.87 36.44
CA VAL A 106 16.57 12.64 36.81
C VAL A 106 16.89 12.63 38.31
N GLY A 107 17.44 13.72 38.84
CA GLY A 107 17.78 13.87 40.26
C GLY A 107 16.55 13.82 41.19
N LEU A 108 15.44 14.44 40.79
CA LEU A 108 14.18 14.42 41.56
C LEU A 108 13.61 13.00 41.74
N ASN A 109 13.89 12.11 40.80
CA ASN A 109 13.42 10.72 40.83
C ASN A 109 14.45 9.75 41.45
N GLY A 110 15.50 10.25 42.10
CA GLY A 110 16.46 9.45 42.87
C GLY A 110 17.58 8.80 42.06
N TYR A 111 17.76 9.19 40.80
CA TYR A 111 18.89 8.78 39.97
C TYR A 111 20.03 9.78 40.07
N ASP A 112 21.25 9.33 39.82
CA ASP A 112 22.41 10.21 39.73
C ASP A 112 22.28 11.11 38.48
N PRO A 113 22.22 12.44 38.61
CA PRO A 113 22.06 13.34 37.48
C PRO A 113 23.28 13.35 36.53
N ASP A 114 24.46 13.00 37.03
CA ASP A 114 25.72 13.05 36.29
C ASP A 114 26.08 11.74 35.58
N ILE A 115 25.34 10.65 35.83
CA ILE A 115 25.46 9.39 35.09
C ILE A 115 24.18 9.20 34.29
N GLY A 116 24.28 9.46 32.98
CA GLY A 116 23.10 9.79 32.19
C GLY A 116 22.91 9.07 30.86
N LEU A 117 21.91 9.53 30.13
CA LEU A 117 21.67 9.18 28.74
C LEU A 117 22.87 9.56 27.88
N ASN A 118 23.38 8.58 27.14
CA ASN A 118 24.35 8.74 26.06
C ASN A 118 23.67 8.38 24.73
N LEU A 119 23.63 9.34 23.80
CA LEU A 119 22.95 9.19 22.51
C LEU A 119 23.72 9.92 21.41
N GLU A 120 23.90 9.22 20.29
CA GLU A 120 24.33 9.78 19.02
C GLU A 120 23.20 9.65 18.00
N SER A 121 22.67 10.77 17.54
CA SER A 121 21.55 10.84 16.60
C SER A 121 21.78 11.92 15.54
N LYS A 122 20.87 12.02 14.57
CA LYS A 122 20.93 13.00 13.48
C LYS A 122 19.65 13.82 13.42
N CYS A 123 19.79 15.10 13.10
CA CYS A 123 18.67 15.96 12.77
C CYS A 123 18.03 15.55 11.43
N LYS A 124 16.82 16.03 11.19
CA LYS A 124 16.10 15.96 9.91
C LYS A 124 16.75 16.82 8.83
N LEU A 125 17.40 17.92 9.23
CA LEU A 125 18.08 18.86 8.34
C LEU A 125 19.30 18.21 7.64
N SER A 126 19.45 18.45 6.34
CA SER A 126 20.57 17.95 5.53
C SER A 126 21.62 19.03 5.26
N SER A 127 22.89 18.65 5.15
CA SER A 127 24.01 19.56 4.88
C SER A 127 23.93 20.28 3.51
N LYS A 128 23.12 19.77 2.58
CA LYS A 128 22.87 20.44 1.29
C LYS A 128 21.87 21.59 1.37
N GLU A 129 21.03 21.59 2.40
CA GLU A 129 19.91 22.54 2.55
C GLU A 129 20.26 23.71 3.49
N LEU A 130 21.52 23.78 3.95
CA LEU A 130 22.02 24.72 4.95
C LEU A 130 23.20 25.55 4.39
N PRO A 131 22.96 26.55 3.53
CA PRO A 131 23.99 27.52 3.18
C PRO A 131 24.25 28.44 4.40
N GLY A 132 25.13 28.02 5.31
CA GLY A 132 25.60 28.87 6.42
C GLY A 132 25.68 28.28 7.82
N MET A 133 25.21 27.03 8.05
CA MET A 133 25.39 26.35 9.34
C MET A 133 26.60 25.40 9.34
N ALA A 134 27.23 25.23 10.49
CA ALA A 134 28.34 24.29 10.65
C ALA A 134 27.85 22.84 10.52
N SER A 135 28.69 21.96 9.97
CA SER A 135 28.42 20.52 9.85
C SER A 135 28.00 19.87 11.17
N ASP A 136 28.47 20.44 12.29
CA ASP A 136 28.35 19.89 13.63
C ASP A 136 26.94 20.07 14.21
N ASP A 137 26.13 21.00 13.69
CA ASP A 137 24.74 21.23 14.16
C ASP A 137 23.75 20.17 13.63
N ILE A 138 24.17 19.32 12.70
CA ILE A 138 23.36 18.22 12.14
C ILE A 138 23.43 16.97 13.03
N GLN A 139 24.54 16.78 13.74
CA GLN A 139 24.73 15.64 14.62
C GLN A 139 24.28 16.00 16.04
N VAL A 140 23.31 15.25 16.56
CA VAL A 140 22.85 15.38 17.94
C VAL A 140 23.69 14.46 18.82
N LEU A 141 24.42 15.05 19.76
CA LEU A 141 25.23 14.32 20.73
C LEU A 141 24.76 14.67 22.14
N ILE A 142 24.26 13.67 22.84
CA ILE A 142 23.95 13.75 24.27
C ILE A 142 24.93 12.84 24.99
N LYS A 143 25.62 13.39 25.99
CA LYS A 143 26.52 12.64 26.84
C LYS A 143 26.20 12.92 28.29
N ASP A 144 25.98 11.87 29.07
CA ASP A 144 25.70 11.97 30.50
C ASP A 144 24.61 13.01 30.83
N ASN A 145 23.48 12.94 30.11
CA ASN A 145 22.34 13.88 30.17
C ASN A 145 22.60 15.32 29.66
N GLU A 146 23.79 15.61 29.12
CA GLU A 146 24.13 16.92 28.56
C GLU A 146 24.05 16.92 27.04
N LEU A 147 23.26 17.85 26.50
CA LEU A 147 23.17 18.12 25.06
C LEU A 147 24.38 18.97 24.63
N LEU A 148 25.35 18.33 24.00
CA LEU A 148 26.61 18.97 23.60
C LEU A 148 26.51 19.57 22.19
N LEU A 149 25.98 18.81 21.23
CA LEU A 149 25.91 19.17 19.82
C LEU A 149 24.52 18.92 19.25
N GLY A 150 24.20 19.64 18.18
CA GLY A 150 23.00 19.43 17.38
C GLY A 150 21.78 20.23 17.78
N ILE A 151 20.85 20.33 16.83
CA ILE A 151 19.56 21.01 16.99
C ILE A 151 18.50 19.98 17.40
N VAL A 152 17.62 20.37 18.32
CA VAL A 152 16.47 19.54 18.73
C VAL A 152 15.29 19.86 17.81
N ASP A 153 15.01 18.94 16.90
CA ASP A 153 13.94 19.03 15.90
C ASP A 153 12.92 17.88 16.06
N LYS A 154 12.03 17.71 15.08
CA LYS A 154 11.03 16.64 15.09
C LYS A 154 11.65 15.24 15.26
N ASN A 155 12.85 14.98 14.74
CA ASN A 155 13.49 13.66 14.87
C ASN A 155 13.98 13.37 16.30
N GLN A 156 13.97 14.35 17.20
CA GLN A 156 14.37 14.17 18.60
C GLN A 156 13.18 14.19 19.57
N VAL A 157 12.20 15.06 19.33
CA VAL A 157 11.05 15.29 20.25
C VAL A 157 9.66 15.01 19.64
N GLY A 158 9.61 14.70 18.34
CA GLY A 158 8.38 14.46 17.59
C GLY A 158 7.96 12.98 17.47
N SER A 159 6.80 12.74 16.89
CA SER A 159 6.28 11.41 16.53
C SER A 159 7.04 10.87 15.34
N GLY A 160 7.37 9.59 15.41
CA GLY A 160 8.24 8.93 14.42
C GLY A 160 9.74 9.25 14.57
N ALA A 161 10.14 9.92 15.65
CA ALA A 161 11.53 10.01 16.12
C ALA A 161 12.05 8.65 16.60
N ASP A 162 12.17 7.70 15.69
CA ASP A 162 12.78 6.40 15.96
C ASP A 162 14.23 6.67 16.40
N TYR A 163 14.55 6.24 17.63
CA TYR A 163 15.85 6.51 18.25
C TYR A 163 16.16 7.98 18.55
N GLY A 164 15.15 8.85 18.63
CA GLY A 164 15.31 10.23 19.07
C GLY A 164 15.52 10.37 20.58
N MET A 165 15.88 11.57 21.02
CA MET A 165 16.12 11.91 22.44
C MET A 165 15.01 11.42 23.38
N MET A 166 13.74 11.72 23.08
CA MET A 166 12.63 11.34 23.98
C MET A 166 12.41 9.83 24.06
N HIS A 167 12.58 9.13 22.94
CA HIS A 167 12.47 7.67 22.92
C HIS A 167 13.65 7.00 23.64
N ALA A 168 14.86 7.53 23.49
CA ALA A 168 16.03 7.05 24.25
C ALA A 168 15.86 7.27 25.75
N PHE A 169 15.28 8.41 26.14
CA PHE A 169 14.96 8.71 27.53
C PHE A 169 13.91 7.76 28.09
N HIS A 170 12.85 7.45 27.32
CA HIS A 170 11.85 6.45 27.67
C HIS A 170 12.44 5.07 27.91
N GLU A 171 13.34 4.62 27.06
CA GLU A 171 13.97 3.31 27.19
C GLU A 171 14.85 3.20 28.44
N LEU A 172 15.55 4.27 28.83
CA LEU A 172 16.44 4.25 29.99
C LEU A 172 15.70 4.50 31.32
N TYR A 173 14.85 5.52 31.36
CA TYR A 173 14.24 6.02 32.61
C TYR A 173 12.77 5.61 32.78
N GLY A 174 12.16 5.04 31.73
CA GLY A 174 10.79 4.54 31.77
C GLY A 174 9.71 5.59 31.49
N PRO A 175 8.43 5.15 31.49
CA PRO A 175 7.30 5.94 30.99
C PRO A 175 6.98 7.17 31.86
N LYS A 176 6.95 7.02 33.19
CA LYS A 176 6.56 8.10 34.11
C LYS A 176 7.48 9.31 34.04
N MET A 177 8.81 9.08 34.02
CA MET A 177 9.79 10.17 33.90
C MET A 177 9.70 10.83 32.52
N THR A 178 9.41 10.06 31.48
CA THR A 178 9.21 10.59 30.12
C THR A 178 8.01 11.52 30.06
N GLY A 179 6.89 11.16 30.71
CA GLY A 179 5.71 12.03 30.81
C GLY A 179 6.01 13.36 31.52
N GLN A 180 6.82 13.33 32.59
CA GLN A 180 7.28 14.54 33.28
C GLN A 180 8.18 15.40 32.39
N LEU A 181 9.11 14.79 31.65
CA LEU A 181 10.01 15.49 30.74
C LEU A 181 9.25 16.14 29.57
N LEU A 182 8.31 15.42 28.96
CA LEU A 182 7.43 15.97 27.91
C LEU A 182 6.67 17.19 28.41
N THR A 183 6.09 17.10 29.61
CA THR A 183 5.35 18.22 30.21
C THR A 183 6.28 19.41 30.49
N GLY A 184 7.48 19.15 31.00
CA GLY A 184 8.49 20.19 31.24
C GLY A 184 8.94 20.89 29.95
N PHE A 185 9.21 20.13 28.90
CA PHE A 185 9.56 20.68 27.58
C PHE A 185 8.42 21.43 26.91
N ALA A 186 7.19 20.93 26.99
CA ALA A 186 6.02 21.65 26.44
C ALA A 186 5.89 23.04 27.06
N ARG A 187 6.02 23.15 28.39
CA ARG A 187 5.98 24.45 29.09
C ARG A 187 7.18 25.32 28.78
N LEU A 188 8.37 24.74 28.72
CA LEU A 188 9.61 25.45 28.36
C LEU A 188 9.48 26.12 27.00
N PHE A 189 9.11 25.34 25.99
CA PHE A 189 9.02 25.81 24.61
C PHE A 189 7.87 26.82 24.46
N ALA A 190 6.73 26.59 25.11
CA ALA A 190 5.65 27.58 25.15
C ALA A 190 6.12 28.92 25.75
N ALA A 191 6.80 28.88 26.89
CA ALA A 191 7.28 30.08 27.57
C ALA A 191 8.37 30.79 26.75
N TYR A 192 9.32 30.04 26.17
CA TYR A 192 10.36 30.63 25.33
C TYR A 192 9.77 31.31 24.09
N LEU A 193 8.78 30.68 23.45
CA LEU A 193 8.12 31.25 22.28
C LEU A 193 7.36 32.53 22.63
N GLN A 194 6.76 32.63 23.82
CA GLN A 194 6.14 33.88 24.30
C GLN A 194 7.15 35.03 24.45
N TYR A 195 8.41 34.73 24.81
CA TYR A 195 9.47 35.75 24.88
C TYR A 195 10.03 36.13 23.51
N HIS A 196 10.27 35.14 22.65
CA HIS A 196 10.95 35.34 21.37
C HIS A 196 10.00 35.83 20.27
N GLY A 197 8.77 35.32 20.26
CA GLY A 197 7.81 35.46 19.17
C GLY A 197 8.16 34.58 17.96
N PHE A 198 7.16 34.34 17.11
CA PHE A 198 7.31 33.68 15.82
C PHE A 198 6.25 34.22 14.85
N THR A 199 6.62 34.42 13.59
CA THR A 199 5.71 34.91 12.54
C THR A 199 6.11 34.30 11.21
N CYS A 200 5.27 34.40 10.18
CA CYS A 200 5.60 33.99 8.83
C CYS A 200 5.05 35.05 7.89
N GLY A 201 5.93 35.68 7.11
CA GLY A 201 5.59 36.79 6.23
C GLY A 201 5.58 36.41 4.75
N MET A 202 5.18 37.36 3.91
CA MET A 202 5.26 37.21 2.45
C MET A 202 6.71 37.17 1.95
N ASP A 203 7.60 37.88 2.64
CA ASP A 203 9.03 37.96 2.36
C ASP A 203 9.77 36.62 2.56
N ASP A 204 9.21 35.69 3.33
CA ASP A 204 9.73 34.32 3.46
C ASP A 204 9.49 33.46 2.20
N LEU A 205 8.57 33.89 1.32
CA LEU A 205 8.15 33.15 0.13
C LEU A 205 8.77 33.67 -1.18
N ILE A 206 9.44 34.83 -1.13
CA ILE A 206 9.98 35.51 -2.32
C ILE A 206 11.26 34.82 -2.79
N VAL A 207 11.34 34.63 -4.11
CA VAL A 207 12.49 34.08 -4.82
C VAL A 207 13.24 35.22 -5.50
N ASP A 208 14.57 35.16 -5.49
CA ASP A 208 15.46 36.10 -6.17
C ASP A 208 15.17 36.17 -7.68
N GLU A 209 15.31 37.35 -8.27
CA GLU A 209 15.01 37.59 -9.69
C GLU A 209 15.81 36.68 -10.63
N LEU A 210 17.11 36.47 -10.35
CA LEU A 210 17.97 35.57 -11.13
C LEU A 210 17.47 34.13 -11.16
N HIS A 211 16.89 33.66 -10.05
CA HIS A 211 16.35 32.30 -9.93
C HIS A 211 14.93 32.22 -10.50
N ASP A 212 14.12 33.28 -10.40
CA ASP A 212 12.81 33.35 -11.05
C ASP A 212 12.95 33.40 -12.58
N GLU A 213 13.97 34.05 -13.14
CA GLU A 213 14.28 34.01 -14.58
C GLU A 213 14.67 32.60 -15.04
N LYS A 214 15.57 31.93 -14.31
CA LYS A 214 15.93 30.53 -14.60
C LYS A 214 14.71 29.61 -14.56
N ARG A 215 13.84 29.79 -13.56
CA ARG A 215 12.58 29.06 -13.45
C ARG A 215 11.71 29.26 -14.70
N ARG A 216 11.56 30.50 -15.19
CA ARG A 216 10.77 30.79 -16.40
C ARG A 216 11.33 30.05 -17.61
N VAL A 217 12.65 30.13 -17.84
CA VAL A 217 13.33 29.42 -18.94
C VAL A 217 13.07 27.91 -18.87
N LEU A 218 13.24 27.31 -17.68
CA LEU A 218 12.99 25.87 -17.48
C LEU A 218 11.53 25.49 -17.73
N ILE A 219 10.56 26.34 -17.38
CA ILE A 219 9.14 26.12 -17.69
C ILE A 219 8.92 26.10 -19.21
N GLU A 220 9.54 27.01 -19.96
CA GLU A 220 9.43 27.04 -21.43
C GLU A 220 9.99 25.77 -22.06
N GLU A 221 11.17 25.34 -21.60
CA GLU A 221 11.78 24.09 -22.03
C GLU A 221 10.90 22.88 -21.69
N ASN A 222 10.26 22.88 -20.52
CA ASN A 222 9.38 21.78 -20.11
C ASN A 222 8.16 21.65 -21.04
N LEU A 223 7.55 22.77 -21.42
CA LEU A 223 6.43 22.78 -22.36
C LEU A 223 6.83 22.19 -23.71
N LYS A 224 8.03 22.51 -24.22
CA LYS A 224 8.58 21.94 -25.45
C LYS A 224 8.86 20.44 -25.30
N LYS A 225 9.42 20.01 -24.17
CA LYS A 225 9.70 18.59 -23.87
C LYS A 225 8.42 17.75 -23.84
N GLY A 226 7.32 18.24 -23.27
CA GLY A 226 6.06 17.49 -23.23
C GLY A 226 5.46 17.24 -24.61
N VAL A 227 5.52 18.24 -25.50
CA VAL A 227 5.06 18.06 -26.89
C VAL A 227 5.96 17.07 -27.65
N ARG A 228 7.29 17.11 -27.42
CA ARG A 228 8.23 16.12 -27.98
C ARG A 228 7.88 14.71 -27.54
N GLN A 229 7.60 14.50 -26.25
CA GLN A 229 7.24 13.17 -25.74
C GLN A 229 5.95 12.64 -26.38
N ALA A 230 4.94 13.50 -26.56
CA ALA A 230 3.71 13.10 -27.25
C ALA A 230 3.97 12.75 -28.73
N ALA A 231 4.87 13.47 -29.40
CA ALA A 231 5.27 13.18 -30.77
C ALA A 231 6.03 11.85 -30.90
N GLU A 232 6.98 11.60 -29.99
CA GLU A 232 7.75 10.35 -29.90
C GLU A 232 6.82 9.16 -29.67
N TYR A 233 5.83 9.29 -28.78
CA TYR A 233 4.81 8.25 -28.57
C TYR A 233 3.99 7.97 -29.83
N CYS A 234 3.74 8.99 -30.66
CA CYS A 234 3.10 8.83 -31.96
C CYS A 234 4.00 8.20 -33.03
N GLY A 235 5.30 8.00 -32.76
CA GLY A 235 6.27 7.45 -33.70
C GLY A 235 6.97 8.49 -34.58
N TYR A 236 6.85 9.78 -34.25
CA TYR A 236 7.53 10.86 -34.95
C TYR A 236 8.84 11.19 -34.24
N ASN A 237 9.97 10.86 -34.86
CA ASN A 237 11.29 11.29 -34.41
C ASN A 237 11.56 12.74 -34.87
N SER A 238 11.33 13.67 -33.95
CA SER A 238 12.12 14.89 -33.77
C SER A 238 12.40 15.77 -35.00
N GLN A 239 11.41 16.58 -35.42
CA GLN A 239 11.61 17.94 -35.94
C GLN A 239 10.42 18.83 -35.54
N ILE A 240 10.36 19.22 -34.28
CA ILE A 240 9.48 20.31 -33.83
C ILE A 240 10.26 21.61 -34.08
N PRO A 241 9.82 22.52 -34.97
CA PRO A 241 10.51 23.80 -35.20
C PRO A 241 10.81 24.53 -33.89
N GLU A 242 12.06 24.98 -33.70
CA GLU A 242 12.48 25.71 -32.49
C GLU A 242 11.69 27.01 -32.27
N SER A 243 11.06 27.53 -33.34
CA SER A 243 10.23 28.73 -33.38
C SER A 243 8.79 28.53 -32.86
N ILE A 244 8.42 27.36 -32.35
CA ILE A 244 7.06 27.14 -31.84
C ILE A 244 6.89 27.89 -30.51
N ASN A 245 6.23 29.05 -30.61
CA ASN A 245 5.86 29.87 -29.47
C ASN A 245 4.57 29.32 -28.81
N LEU A 246 4.74 28.35 -27.91
CA LEU A 246 3.66 27.70 -27.15
C LEU A 246 2.92 28.65 -26.17
N PHE A 247 3.43 29.87 -25.98
CA PHE A 247 2.93 30.85 -25.02
C PHE A 247 1.89 31.82 -25.58
N ASN A 248 1.72 31.89 -26.91
CA ASN A 248 0.85 32.87 -27.57
C ASN A 248 -0.66 32.56 -27.52
N ARG A 249 -1.14 31.80 -26.53
CA ARG A 249 -2.57 31.87 -26.15
C ARG A 249 -2.74 32.96 -25.11
N SER A 250 -3.06 34.16 -25.62
CA SER A 250 -3.43 35.40 -24.93
C SER A 250 -3.16 35.41 -23.42
N ASN A 251 -1.91 35.71 -23.03
CA ASN A 251 -1.74 36.44 -21.78
C ASN A 251 -2.45 37.78 -22.00
N PHE A 252 -3.46 38.10 -21.20
CA PHE A 252 -4.01 39.44 -21.19
C PHE A 252 -2.88 40.39 -20.77
N VAL A 253 -2.45 41.28 -21.68
CA VAL A 253 -1.45 42.29 -21.36
C VAL A 253 -2.20 43.43 -20.67
N PHE A 254 -1.89 43.66 -19.40
CA PHE A 254 -2.43 44.79 -18.65
C PHE A 254 -1.52 45.99 -18.87
N GLU A 255 -1.90 46.87 -19.80
CA GLU A 255 -1.20 48.12 -20.09
C GLU A 255 -2.17 49.28 -19.92
N ASN A 256 -1.75 50.33 -19.21
CA ASN A 256 -2.50 51.58 -19.02
C ASN A 256 -3.91 51.43 -18.40
N GLY A 257 -4.07 50.51 -17.45
CA GLY A 257 -5.33 50.36 -16.70
C GLY A 257 -6.49 49.73 -17.48
N GLN A 258 -6.22 49.16 -18.66
CA GLN A 258 -7.19 48.41 -19.46
C GLN A 258 -6.61 47.06 -19.89
N TYR A 259 -7.44 46.01 -19.85
CA TYR A 259 -7.11 44.72 -20.45
C TYR A 259 -7.20 44.87 -21.97
N ASN A 260 -6.07 45.07 -22.64
CA ASN A 260 -6.03 45.04 -24.10
C ASN A 260 -6.12 43.59 -24.55
N HIS A 261 -7.18 43.23 -25.28
CA HIS A 261 -7.21 41.99 -26.04
C HIS A 261 -6.10 42.08 -27.09
N PRO A 262 -5.03 41.24 -27.04
CA PRO A 262 -4.17 41.14 -28.19
C PRO A 262 -5.03 40.64 -29.34
N LYS A 263 -5.10 41.41 -30.44
CA LYS A 263 -5.74 40.98 -31.68
C LYS A 263 -5.24 39.57 -31.97
N TYR A 264 -6.17 38.62 -32.15
CA TYR A 264 -5.85 37.26 -32.61
C TYR A 264 -4.97 37.36 -33.86
N LEU A 265 -3.66 37.19 -33.71
CA LEU A 265 -2.75 37.05 -34.84
C LEU A 265 -3.00 35.66 -35.42
N GLN A 266 -3.70 35.61 -36.56
CA GLN A 266 -4.02 34.37 -37.28
C GLN A 266 -2.76 33.61 -37.75
N ASP A 267 -1.60 34.26 -37.82
CA ASP A 267 -0.42 33.74 -38.52
C ASP A 267 0.55 32.89 -37.68
N VAL A 268 0.26 32.61 -36.40
CA VAL A 268 1.12 31.75 -35.55
C VAL A 268 0.32 30.65 -34.86
N HIS A 269 -0.66 30.08 -35.57
CA HIS A 269 -1.39 28.90 -35.12
C HIS A 269 -0.49 27.66 -35.22
N TYR A 270 0.13 27.27 -34.11
CA TYR A 270 0.95 26.06 -33.97
C TYR A 270 0.16 24.74 -34.09
N LEU A 271 -1.15 24.80 -34.35
CA LEU A 271 -2.02 23.68 -34.69
C LEU A 271 -3.12 24.19 -35.62
N GLN A 272 -2.80 24.40 -36.91
CA GLN A 272 -3.83 24.17 -37.92
C GLN A 272 -4.24 22.69 -37.83
N TYR A 273 -5.50 22.38 -38.15
CA TYR A 273 -6.05 21.02 -38.11
C TYR A 273 -5.26 20.00 -38.97
N ASP A 274 -4.29 20.47 -39.77
CA ASP A 274 -3.45 19.71 -40.69
C ASP A 274 -2.12 19.20 -40.08
N HIS A 275 -1.87 19.41 -38.77
CA HIS A 275 -0.63 18.94 -38.15
C HIS A 275 -0.66 17.41 -37.90
N GLN A 276 0.31 16.68 -38.46
CA GLN A 276 0.38 15.21 -38.43
C GLN A 276 0.30 14.60 -37.00
N ILE A 277 0.88 15.28 -36.00
CA ILE A 277 0.81 14.86 -34.59
C ILE A 277 -0.63 14.85 -34.07
N TYR A 278 -1.45 15.84 -34.43
CA TYR A 278 -2.85 15.93 -33.99
C TYR A 278 -3.67 14.77 -34.55
N GLU A 279 -3.54 14.49 -35.85
CA GLU A 279 -4.22 13.36 -36.46
C GLU A 279 -3.75 12.02 -35.89
N ALA A 280 -2.44 11.87 -35.63
CA ALA A 280 -1.89 10.67 -35.04
C ALA A 280 -2.37 10.44 -33.60
N LEU A 281 -2.41 11.49 -32.76
CA LEU A 281 -2.96 11.41 -31.41
C LEU A 281 -4.46 11.10 -31.46
N ARG A 282 -5.21 11.81 -32.30
CA ARG A 282 -6.64 11.58 -32.49
C ARG A 282 -6.93 10.15 -32.92
N GLN A 283 -6.20 9.62 -33.89
CA GLN A 283 -6.35 8.24 -34.35
C GLN A 283 -6.02 7.25 -33.23
N LYS A 284 -4.87 7.39 -32.56
CA LYS A 284 -4.47 6.49 -31.47
C LYS A 284 -5.48 6.47 -30.31
N ILE A 285 -5.95 7.64 -29.87
CA ILE A 285 -6.90 7.77 -28.75
C ILE A 285 -8.31 7.29 -29.12
N LEU A 286 -8.80 7.58 -30.34
CA LEU A 286 -10.13 7.12 -30.78
C LEU A 286 -10.21 5.61 -31.04
N ILE A 287 -9.10 5.00 -31.49
CA ILE A 287 -9.07 3.58 -31.86
C ILE A 287 -9.01 2.70 -30.61
N GLU A 288 -8.24 3.07 -29.58
CA GLU A 288 -8.04 2.26 -28.37
C GLU A 288 -7.95 3.10 -27.09
N LYS A 289 -8.94 2.96 -26.19
CA LYS A 289 -8.94 3.61 -24.86
C LYS A 289 -7.67 3.29 -24.03
N HIS A 290 -7.07 2.13 -24.21
CA HIS A 290 -5.86 1.74 -23.49
C HIS A 290 -4.61 2.54 -23.90
N GLN A 291 -4.60 3.17 -25.07
CA GLN A 291 -3.45 3.96 -25.53
C GLN A 291 -3.36 5.34 -24.86
N GLU A 292 -4.47 5.85 -24.32
CA GLU A 292 -4.50 7.09 -23.54
C GLU A 292 -3.73 6.93 -22.23
N GLU A 293 -3.95 5.81 -21.52
CA GLU A 293 -3.25 5.49 -20.27
C GLU A 293 -1.74 5.38 -20.45
N ALA A 294 -1.30 4.74 -21.54
CA ALA A 294 0.12 4.58 -21.85
C ALA A 294 0.78 5.93 -22.20
N LEU A 295 0.08 6.78 -22.96
CA LEU A 295 0.54 8.14 -23.25
C LEU A 295 0.72 8.95 -21.97
N ASP A 296 -0.25 8.89 -21.06
CA ASP A 296 -0.19 9.63 -19.79
C ASP A 296 1.00 9.23 -18.93
N GLN A 297 1.33 7.92 -18.87
CA GLN A 297 2.49 7.44 -18.11
C GLN A 297 3.82 7.95 -18.66
N GLU A 298 4.01 7.90 -19.98
CA GLU A 298 5.21 8.45 -20.60
C GLU A 298 5.32 9.96 -20.38
N TYR A 299 4.19 10.66 -20.48
CA TYR A 299 4.11 12.09 -20.23
C TYR A 299 4.56 12.46 -18.82
N LYS A 300 4.01 11.78 -17.81
CA LYS A 300 4.36 12.00 -16.39
C LYS A 300 5.85 11.79 -16.14
N LYS A 301 6.42 10.69 -16.66
CA LYS A 301 7.86 10.37 -16.52
C LYS A 301 8.77 11.49 -17.05
N ALA A 302 8.39 12.12 -18.16
CA ALA A 302 9.13 13.25 -18.71
C ALA A 302 8.99 14.50 -17.83
N MET A 303 7.78 14.83 -17.39
CA MET A 303 7.47 16.05 -16.63
C MET A 303 8.03 16.05 -15.21
N THR A 304 8.08 14.89 -14.54
CA THR A 304 8.57 14.79 -13.14
C THR A 304 10.04 15.17 -13.03
N LYS A 305 10.88 14.78 -14.00
CA LYS A 305 12.32 15.10 -14.01
C LYS A 305 12.55 16.62 -14.03
N VAL A 306 11.86 17.31 -14.93
CA VAL A 306 11.99 18.76 -15.09
C VAL A 306 11.38 19.51 -13.91
N THR A 307 10.29 18.99 -13.35
CA THR A 307 9.67 19.56 -12.15
C THR A 307 10.66 19.57 -10.98
N SER A 308 11.40 18.48 -10.74
CA SER A 308 12.44 18.42 -9.71
C SER A 308 13.59 19.41 -9.96
N GLU A 309 14.00 19.63 -11.22
CA GLU A 309 15.01 20.63 -11.58
C GLU A 309 14.53 22.06 -11.27
N ILE A 310 13.27 22.37 -11.62
CA ILE A 310 12.68 23.69 -11.33
C ILE A 310 12.63 23.93 -9.82
N VAL A 311 12.12 22.97 -9.05
CA VAL A 311 12.02 23.08 -7.58
C VAL A 311 13.39 23.29 -6.93
N GLY A 312 14.41 22.57 -7.39
CA GLY A 312 15.78 22.74 -6.89
C GLY A 312 16.35 24.13 -7.17
N SER A 313 16.09 24.69 -8.37
CA SER A 313 16.55 26.03 -8.74
C SER A 313 15.89 27.15 -7.94
N THR A 314 14.61 27.01 -7.60
CA THR A 314 13.83 28.03 -6.90
C THR A 314 14.06 28.02 -5.40
N LEU A 315 14.08 26.84 -4.78
CA LEU A 315 14.27 26.74 -3.32
C LEU A 315 15.70 27.11 -2.91
N GLY A 316 16.68 26.94 -3.80
CA GLY A 316 18.04 27.44 -3.60
C GLY A 316 18.20 28.95 -3.78
N GLY A 317 17.18 29.64 -4.31
CA GLY A 317 17.18 31.06 -4.63
C GLY A 317 16.20 31.89 -3.79
N LEU A 318 15.89 31.47 -2.57
CA LEU A 318 15.02 32.22 -1.67
C LEU A 318 15.73 33.48 -1.14
N GLN A 319 15.03 34.60 -1.12
CA GLN A 319 15.59 35.88 -0.67
C GLN A 319 16.03 35.83 0.81
N LYS A 320 15.22 35.15 1.64
CA LYS A 320 15.62 34.78 3.01
C LYS A 320 16.04 33.32 3.02
N LEU A 321 17.21 33.06 3.60
CA LEU A 321 17.73 31.72 3.82
C LEU A 321 17.40 31.23 5.23
N PHE A 322 17.42 29.91 5.41
CA PHE A 322 17.39 29.32 6.73
C PHE A 322 18.62 29.77 7.54
N PRO A 323 18.52 30.11 8.84
CA PRO A 323 17.36 29.98 9.75
C PRO A 323 16.39 31.18 9.78
N LEU A 324 16.67 32.26 9.05
CA LEU A 324 15.86 33.48 9.05
C LEU A 324 14.53 33.31 8.30
N ASN A 325 14.49 32.41 7.32
CA ASN A 325 13.26 32.06 6.61
C ASN A 325 12.37 31.16 7.47
N LEU A 326 11.28 31.74 7.96
CA LEU A 326 10.41 31.12 8.95
C LEU A 326 9.48 30.07 8.32
N PHE A 327 9.12 30.25 7.04
CA PHE A 327 8.39 29.23 6.27
C PHE A 327 9.24 27.98 6.05
N SER A 328 10.49 28.16 5.60
CA SER A 328 11.47 27.08 5.44
C SER A 328 11.74 26.37 6.76
N MET A 329 11.85 27.12 7.85
CA MET A 329 12.07 26.55 9.16
C MET A 329 10.91 25.62 9.56
N MET A 330 9.64 25.98 9.32
CA MET A 330 8.51 25.09 9.62
C MET A 330 8.54 23.80 8.80
N THR A 331 8.78 23.90 7.49
CA THR A 331 8.72 22.75 6.57
C THR A 331 9.91 21.81 6.74
N MET A 332 11.12 22.36 6.88
CA MET A 332 12.37 21.58 6.96
C MET A 332 12.51 20.89 8.32
N THR A 333 12.22 21.60 9.42
CA THR A 333 12.28 21.03 10.78
C THR A 333 11.13 20.05 11.05
N GLY A 334 10.08 20.08 10.24
CA GLY A 334 8.92 19.20 10.35
C GLY A 334 7.88 19.66 11.35
N ALA A 335 7.91 20.93 11.77
CA ALA A 335 6.87 21.51 12.62
C ALA A 335 5.49 21.49 11.94
N LYS A 336 5.42 21.98 10.69
CA LYS A 336 4.21 21.96 9.87
C LYS A 336 4.55 22.07 8.39
N GLY A 337 3.84 21.30 7.56
CA GLY A 337 4.06 21.24 6.12
C GLY A 337 5.31 20.46 5.71
N SER A 338 5.56 20.44 4.40
CA SER A 338 6.66 19.71 3.77
C SER A 338 7.34 20.56 2.71
N ASN A 339 8.49 20.11 2.21
CA ASN A 339 9.16 20.76 1.07
C ASN A 339 8.28 20.78 -0.19
N VAL A 340 7.33 19.84 -0.32
CA VAL A 340 6.34 19.86 -1.42
C VAL A 340 5.43 21.09 -1.28
N ASN A 341 4.92 21.38 -0.08
CA ASN A 341 4.09 22.58 0.16
C ASN A 341 4.88 23.86 -0.16
N HIS A 342 6.14 23.93 0.27
CA HIS A 342 7.00 25.07 -0.05
C HIS A 342 7.22 25.22 -1.55
N SER A 343 7.49 24.11 -2.25
CA SER A 343 7.64 24.12 -3.70
C SER A 343 6.36 24.55 -4.43
N GLN A 344 5.18 24.18 -3.96
CA GLN A 344 3.91 24.59 -4.58
C GLN A 344 3.61 26.08 -4.38
N VAL A 345 4.02 26.64 -3.23
CA VAL A 345 3.86 28.07 -2.96
C VAL A 345 4.86 28.91 -3.75
N SER A 346 6.14 28.55 -3.73
CA SER A 346 7.22 29.39 -4.27
C SER A 346 7.71 28.99 -5.67
N ALA A 347 7.51 27.73 -6.10
CA ALA A 347 8.03 27.21 -7.37
C ALA A 347 6.93 26.91 -8.40
N LEU A 348 6.10 25.88 -8.20
CA LEU A 348 4.97 25.53 -9.10
C LEU A 348 4.11 24.41 -8.50
N LEU A 349 2.84 24.33 -8.92
CA LEU A 349 1.93 23.25 -8.49
C LEU A 349 2.28 21.89 -9.10
N GLY A 350 2.62 21.87 -10.39
CA GLY A 350 3.00 20.66 -11.12
C GLY A 350 1.83 19.96 -11.79
N GLN A 351 2.03 18.67 -12.11
CA GLN A 351 1.02 17.85 -12.76
C GLN A 351 -0.15 17.58 -11.80
N GLN A 352 -1.37 17.95 -12.19
CA GLN A 352 -2.59 17.52 -11.50
C GLN A 352 -2.99 16.14 -12.03
N GLU A 353 -3.25 15.22 -11.11
CA GLU A 353 -3.59 13.83 -11.42
C GLU A 353 -4.99 13.52 -10.91
N LEU A 354 -5.70 12.68 -11.66
CA LEU A 354 -7.03 12.18 -11.33
C LEU A 354 -7.04 10.66 -11.47
N GLU A 355 -7.28 9.92 -10.39
CA GLU A 355 -7.25 8.46 -10.33
C GLU A 355 -5.95 7.85 -10.91
N GLY A 356 -4.81 8.53 -10.70
CA GLY A 356 -3.52 8.15 -11.25
C GLY A 356 -3.38 8.35 -12.77
N ARG A 357 -4.32 9.05 -13.42
CA ARG A 357 -4.29 9.48 -14.82
C ARG A 357 -4.08 11.00 -14.92
N ARG A 358 -3.95 11.53 -16.14
CA ARG A 358 -4.01 12.99 -16.35
C ARG A 358 -5.48 13.43 -16.39
N VAL A 359 -5.70 14.73 -16.55
CA VAL A 359 -7.04 15.29 -16.69
C VAL A 359 -7.79 14.57 -17.84
N PRO A 360 -8.99 14.05 -17.62
CA PRO A 360 -9.74 13.31 -18.62
C PRO A 360 -10.16 14.20 -19.79
N LEU A 361 -10.22 13.62 -20.98
CA LEU A 361 -10.71 14.29 -22.17
C LEU A 361 -12.24 14.14 -22.29
N MET A 362 -12.91 15.22 -22.69
CA MET A 362 -14.30 15.20 -23.11
C MET A 362 -14.47 14.39 -24.40
N PRO A 363 -15.69 13.93 -24.76
CA PRO A 363 -15.94 13.24 -26.03
C PRO A 363 -15.53 14.03 -27.28
N THR A 364 -15.41 15.36 -27.16
CA THR A 364 -14.89 16.26 -28.21
C THR A 364 -13.36 16.20 -28.36
N GLY A 365 -12.66 15.42 -27.53
CA GLY A 365 -11.21 15.34 -27.44
C GLY A 365 -10.56 16.50 -26.68
N ARG A 366 -11.35 17.37 -26.03
CA ARG A 366 -10.84 18.55 -25.28
C ARG A 366 -10.80 18.27 -23.79
N SER A 367 -9.78 18.75 -23.08
CA SER A 367 -9.77 18.76 -21.61
C SER A 367 -10.61 19.90 -21.01
N LEU A 368 -10.54 21.09 -21.62
CA LEU A 368 -11.44 22.21 -21.36
C LEU A 368 -11.90 22.87 -22.67
N PRO A 369 -13.03 23.59 -22.67
CA PRO A 369 -13.49 24.34 -23.85
C PRO A 369 -12.46 25.33 -24.41
N SER A 370 -11.57 25.83 -23.55
CA SER A 370 -10.48 26.76 -23.88
C SER A 370 -9.28 26.12 -24.57
N PHE A 371 -9.18 24.78 -24.55
CA PHE A 371 -8.14 24.03 -25.24
C PHE A 371 -8.64 23.50 -26.59
N LEU A 372 -7.71 23.34 -27.53
CA LEU A 372 -7.99 22.66 -28.79
C LEU A 372 -8.25 21.16 -28.52
N PRO A 373 -9.03 20.48 -29.38
CA PRO A 373 -9.11 19.02 -29.33
C PRO A 373 -7.70 18.40 -29.40
N TYR A 374 -7.45 17.35 -28.62
CA TYR A 374 -6.20 16.58 -28.60
C TYR A 374 -4.92 17.44 -28.53
N ASP A 375 -4.96 18.52 -27.75
CA ASP A 375 -3.83 19.44 -27.59
C ASP A 375 -2.65 18.75 -26.87
N PRO A 376 -1.46 18.63 -27.50
CA PRO A 376 -0.30 17.93 -26.93
C PRO A 376 0.43 18.75 -25.85
N ASN A 377 0.02 20.01 -25.61
CA ASN A 377 0.64 20.88 -24.62
C ASN A 377 0.45 20.34 -23.19
N PRO A 378 1.50 20.36 -22.32
CA PRO A 378 1.36 19.90 -20.94
C PRO A 378 0.23 20.59 -20.17
N ARG A 379 0.02 21.88 -20.43
CA ARG A 379 -1.03 22.67 -19.78
C ARG A 379 -2.43 22.14 -20.05
N ALA A 380 -2.68 21.65 -21.27
CA ALA A 380 -3.97 21.08 -21.62
C ALA A 380 -4.22 19.77 -20.86
N GLY A 381 -3.17 19.04 -20.51
CA GLY A 381 -3.25 17.81 -19.72
C GLY A 381 -3.11 17.98 -18.22
N GLY A 382 -3.34 19.18 -17.67
CA GLY A 382 -3.31 19.42 -16.23
C GLY A 382 -1.95 19.75 -15.63
N TYR A 383 -0.91 20.06 -16.42
CA TYR A 383 0.35 20.54 -15.88
C TYR A 383 0.27 22.04 -15.53
N VAL A 384 0.27 22.37 -14.24
CA VAL A 384 0.17 23.74 -13.73
C VAL A 384 1.55 24.26 -13.36
N ALA A 385 2.13 25.05 -14.26
CA ALA A 385 3.42 25.72 -14.03
C ALA A 385 3.34 26.96 -13.12
N ASP A 386 2.11 27.41 -12.82
CA ASP A 386 1.84 28.54 -11.94
C ASP A 386 2.08 28.11 -10.47
N ARG A 387 2.24 29.09 -9.59
CA ARG A 387 2.49 28.90 -8.15
C ARG A 387 1.48 29.68 -7.33
N PHE A 388 1.23 29.29 -6.07
CA PHE A 388 0.26 30.02 -5.23
C PHE A 388 0.67 31.47 -4.99
N LEU A 389 1.97 31.78 -4.88
CA LEU A 389 2.47 33.15 -4.66
C LEU A 389 1.99 34.16 -5.71
N THR A 390 1.90 33.75 -6.98
CA THR A 390 1.51 34.62 -8.10
C THR A 390 0.06 34.41 -8.55
N GLY A 391 -0.65 33.47 -7.94
CA GLY A 391 -1.97 33.02 -8.37
C GLY A 391 -1.94 32.04 -9.54
N LEU A 392 -3.08 31.37 -9.74
CA LEU A 392 -3.29 30.37 -10.79
C LEU A 392 -4.12 30.97 -11.93
N ARG A 393 -3.78 30.62 -13.17
CA ARG A 393 -4.64 30.93 -14.32
C ARG A 393 -5.96 30.14 -14.26
N PRO A 394 -7.07 30.65 -14.84
CA PRO A 394 -8.37 29.99 -14.74
C PRO A 394 -8.40 28.52 -15.16
N GLN A 395 -7.63 28.14 -16.20
CA GLN A 395 -7.56 26.74 -16.61
C GLN A 395 -6.86 25.86 -15.56
N GLY A 396 -5.74 26.35 -15.00
CA GLY A 396 -4.99 25.65 -13.96
C GLY A 396 -5.76 25.58 -12.65
N PHE A 397 -6.48 26.65 -12.30
CA PHE A 397 -7.38 26.69 -11.15
C PHE A 397 -8.45 25.60 -11.23
N PHE A 398 -9.12 25.46 -12.38
CA PHE A 398 -10.16 24.44 -12.54
C PHE A 398 -9.63 23.01 -12.41
N PHE A 399 -8.45 22.71 -13.00
CA PHE A 399 -7.81 21.41 -12.83
C PHE A 399 -7.39 21.14 -11.39
N HIS A 400 -6.95 22.18 -10.68
CA HIS A 400 -6.62 22.06 -9.27
C HIS A 400 -7.87 21.77 -8.41
N CYS A 401 -9.02 22.39 -8.71
CA CYS A 401 -10.29 22.08 -8.06
C CYS A 401 -10.73 20.62 -8.30
N MET A 402 -10.50 20.08 -9.51
CA MET A 402 -10.79 18.67 -9.80
C MET A 402 -9.97 17.75 -8.90
N ALA A 403 -8.65 17.98 -8.81
CA ALA A 403 -7.76 17.17 -7.96
C ALA A 403 -8.12 17.29 -6.47
N GLY A 404 -8.49 18.51 -6.01
CA GLY A 404 -8.95 18.71 -4.63
C GLY A 404 -10.23 17.94 -4.31
N ARG A 405 -11.20 17.93 -5.24
CA ARG A 405 -12.50 17.26 -5.05
C ARG A 405 -12.40 15.74 -5.05
N GLU A 406 -11.51 15.16 -5.86
CA GLU A 406 -11.28 13.71 -5.89
C GLU A 406 -10.99 13.18 -4.50
N GLY A 407 -10.06 13.82 -3.80
CA GLY A 407 -9.69 13.33 -2.49
C GLY A 407 -10.79 13.50 -1.44
N LEU A 408 -11.61 14.56 -1.51
CA LEU A 408 -12.78 14.71 -0.63
C LEU A 408 -13.78 13.56 -0.84
N ILE A 409 -14.01 13.17 -2.10
CA ILE A 409 -14.85 12.03 -2.45
C ILE A 409 -14.26 10.72 -1.92
N ASP A 410 -12.95 10.54 -2.04
CA ASP A 410 -12.25 9.36 -1.52
C ASP A 410 -12.40 9.23 0.00
N THR A 411 -12.31 10.33 0.75
CA THR A 411 -12.53 10.33 2.19
C THR A 411 -13.98 9.96 2.53
N ALA A 412 -14.96 10.48 1.80
CA ALA A 412 -16.37 10.17 2.04
C ALA A 412 -16.71 8.70 1.77
N VAL A 413 -16.17 8.10 0.69
CA VAL A 413 -16.55 6.75 0.26
C VAL A 413 -15.70 5.65 0.90
N LYS A 414 -14.41 5.89 1.14
CA LYS A 414 -13.47 4.81 1.51
C LYS A 414 -13.34 4.61 3.03
N THR A 415 -13.69 5.58 3.87
CA THR A 415 -13.56 5.52 5.34
C THR A 415 -14.44 4.44 5.98
N SER A 416 -15.69 4.30 5.55
CA SER A 416 -16.62 3.27 6.03
C SER A 416 -16.08 1.84 5.83
N ARG A 417 -15.37 1.61 4.72
CA ARG A 417 -14.86 0.29 4.33
C ARG A 417 -13.75 -0.23 5.26
N SER A 418 -12.94 0.65 5.85
CA SER A 418 -11.92 0.26 6.84
C SER A 418 -12.52 -0.19 8.17
N GLY A 419 -13.61 0.44 8.61
CA GLY A 419 -14.26 0.11 9.90
C GLY A 419 -14.80 -1.32 9.91
N TYR A 420 -15.50 -1.72 8.85
CA TYR A 420 -16.01 -3.10 8.72
C TYR A 420 -14.88 -4.14 8.70
N LEU A 421 -13.79 -3.87 7.96
CA LEU A 421 -12.61 -4.75 7.97
C LEU A 421 -12.07 -4.94 9.39
N GLN A 422 -11.85 -3.84 10.12
CA GLN A 422 -11.34 -3.88 11.49
C GLN A 422 -12.26 -4.67 12.43
N ARG A 423 -13.57 -4.43 12.36
CA ARG A 423 -14.58 -5.17 13.15
C ARG A 423 -14.50 -6.68 12.88
N CYS A 424 -14.42 -7.08 11.61
CA CYS A 424 -14.30 -8.49 11.25
C CYS A 424 -13.02 -9.13 11.81
N LEU A 425 -11.88 -8.44 11.72
CA LEU A 425 -10.62 -8.91 12.28
C LEU A 425 -10.71 -9.07 13.81
N ILE A 426 -11.21 -8.05 14.51
CA ILE A 426 -11.34 -8.07 15.98
C ILE A 426 -12.21 -9.25 16.42
N LYS A 427 -13.36 -9.47 15.78
CA LYS A 427 -14.26 -10.55 16.19
C LYS A 427 -13.71 -11.96 16.00
N HIS A 428 -12.84 -12.18 15.00
CA HIS A 428 -12.19 -13.47 14.82
C HIS A 428 -11.01 -13.66 15.78
N LEU A 429 -10.32 -12.57 16.13
CA LEU A 429 -9.07 -12.60 16.89
C LEU A 429 -9.26 -12.27 18.38
N GLU A 430 -10.48 -11.94 18.84
CA GLU A 430 -10.75 -11.50 20.21
C GLU A 430 -10.38 -12.54 21.29
N GLY A 431 -10.31 -13.82 20.91
CA GLY A 431 -9.95 -14.91 21.80
C GLY A 431 -8.46 -15.26 21.86
N LEU A 432 -7.62 -14.62 21.05
CA LEU A 432 -6.19 -14.95 21.02
C LEU A 432 -5.42 -14.23 22.11
N ILE A 433 -4.93 -15.01 23.08
CA ILE A 433 -4.25 -14.51 24.29
C ILE A 433 -2.95 -15.30 24.49
N VAL A 434 -1.92 -14.63 25.00
CA VAL A 434 -0.66 -15.27 25.43
C VAL A 434 -0.88 -16.00 26.75
N GLN A 435 -0.58 -17.28 26.80
CA GLN A 435 -0.68 -18.11 28.01
C GLN A 435 0.62 -18.09 28.83
N TYR A 436 0.58 -18.63 30.06
CA TYR A 436 1.75 -18.67 30.96
C TYR A 436 2.94 -19.47 30.41
N ASP A 437 2.69 -20.39 29.47
CA ASP A 437 3.74 -21.12 28.74
C ASP A 437 4.30 -20.33 27.54
N LEU A 438 3.88 -19.08 27.36
CA LEU A 438 4.18 -18.17 26.24
C LEU A 438 3.56 -18.57 24.89
N THR A 439 2.75 -19.63 24.85
CA THR A 439 2.01 -20.01 23.65
C THR A 439 0.83 -19.08 23.43
N VAL A 440 0.48 -18.84 22.17
CA VAL A 440 -0.74 -18.08 21.81
C VAL A 440 -1.85 -19.08 21.56
N ARG A 441 -2.90 -18.98 22.37
CA ARG A 441 -4.05 -19.88 22.30
C ARG A 441 -5.33 -19.10 22.14
N ASP A 442 -6.28 -19.74 21.47
CA ASP A 442 -7.67 -19.29 21.43
C ASP A 442 -8.40 -19.68 22.73
N ASN A 443 -9.58 -19.12 22.96
CA ASN A 443 -10.41 -19.36 24.14
C ASN A 443 -10.82 -20.84 24.32
N ASP A 444 -10.81 -21.60 23.23
CA ASP A 444 -11.11 -23.03 23.21
C ASP A 444 -9.91 -23.91 23.62
N GLY A 445 -8.75 -23.30 23.85
CA GLY A 445 -7.49 -23.98 24.14
C GLY A 445 -6.70 -24.43 22.90
N SER A 446 -7.24 -24.17 21.70
CA SER A 446 -6.56 -24.39 20.42
C SER A 446 -5.28 -23.57 20.35
N LEU A 447 -4.16 -24.23 20.03
CA LEU A 447 -2.86 -23.57 19.90
C LEU A 447 -2.72 -23.00 18.48
N ILE A 448 -2.50 -21.68 18.38
CA ILE A 448 -2.31 -20.99 17.10
C ILE A 448 -0.83 -20.73 16.84
N GLN A 449 -0.08 -20.26 17.85
CA GLN A 449 1.36 -20.06 17.75
C GLN A 449 2.09 -20.60 19.00
N LEU A 450 3.30 -21.12 18.82
CA LEU A 450 4.17 -21.52 19.92
C LEU A 450 4.77 -20.31 20.65
N PHE A 451 5.16 -19.30 19.90
CA PHE A 451 5.60 -18.00 20.42
C PHE A 451 4.98 -16.91 19.55
N CYS A 452 4.46 -15.87 20.19
CA CYS A 452 3.84 -14.76 19.47
C CYS A 452 4.85 -14.13 18.49
N GLY A 453 4.52 -14.14 17.19
CA GLY A 453 5.39 -13.59 16.16
C GLY A 453 6.76 -14.27 16.03
N GLU A 454 6.82 -15.58 16.36
CA GLU A 454 8.00 -16.46 16.32
C GLU A 454 9.11 -16.16 17.35
N ASP A 455 9.15 -14.96 17.92
CA ASP A 455 10.16 -14.55 18.91
C ASP A 455 9.61 -14.24 20.31
N GLY A 456 8.29 -14.11 20.47
CA GLY A 456 7.63 -13.91 21.76
C GLY A 456 7.88 -12.53 22.38
N ILE A 457 8.28 -11.54 21.57
CA ILE A 457 8.70 -10.22 22.03
C ILE A 457 7.56 -9.22 21.90
N ASP A 458 7.38 -8.38 22.91
CA ASP A 458 6.42 -7.28 22.85
C ASP A 458 6.90 -6.21 21.86
N THR A 459 6.06 -5.93 20.87
CA THR A 459 6.23 -4.89 19.85
C THR A 459 6.69 -3.55 20.39
N THR A 460 6.24 -3.15 21.59
CA THR A 460 6.59 -1.86 22.20
C THR A 460 8.06 -1.77 22.61
N LYS A 461 8.74 -2.90 22.84
CA LYS A 461 10.13 -2.97 23.33
C LYS A 461 11.14 -3.39 22.26
N THR A 462 10.70 -3.51 21.00
CA THR A 462 11.49 -4.10 19.91
C THR A 462 12.63 -3.21 19.41
N LYS A 463 12.41 -1.89 19.30
CA LYS A 463 13.30 -0.98 18.57
C LYS A 463 14.73 -1.00 19.09
N TYR A 464 14.92 -0.85 20.39
CA TYR A 464 16.26 -0.80 20.97
C TYR A 464 16.86 -2.18 21.24
N LEU A 465 16.11 -3.28 21.05
CA LEU A 465 16.58 -4.63 21.35
C LEU A 465 17.84 -5.00 20.54
N GLU A 466 17.86 -4.67 19.24
CA GLU A 466 18.98 -4.94 18.33
C GLU A 466 20.05 -3.83 18.35
N LYS A 467 19.82 -2.72 19.06
CA LYS A 467 20.76 -1.58 19.15
C LYS A 467 21.80 -1.79 20.26
N PHE A 468 22.73 -2.70 19.99
CA PHE A 468 23.81 -3.05 20.92
C PHE A 468 24.81 -1.91 21.19
N SER A 469 25.00 -0.98 20.24
CA SER A 469 25.83 0.22 20.45
C SER A 469 25.28 1.12 21.56
N PHE A 470 23.97 1.36 21.57
CA PHE A 470 23.28 2.13 22.61
C PHE A 470 23.33 1.41 23.97
N LEU A 471 23.16 0.09 23.98
CA LEU A 471 23.30 -0.72 25.19
C LEU A 471 24.72 -0.63 25.77
N ALA A 472 25.75 -0.63 24.90
CA ALA A 472 27.15 -0.52 25.31
C ALA A 472 27.49 0.88 25.83
N GLN A 473 26.94 1.94 25.23
CA GLN A 473 27.08 3.33 25.70
C GLN A 473 26.45 3.51 27.10
N ASN A 474 25.26 2.95 27.33
CA ASN A 474 24.49 3.16 28.57
C ASN A 474 24.56 2.00 29.58
N ASN A 475 25.64 1.21 29.54
CA ASN A 475 25.78 -0.03 30.32
C ASN A 475 25.59 0.17 31.84
N GLN A 476 26.14 1.25 32.40
CA GLN A 476 26.04 1.51 33.84
C GLN A 476 24.59 1.68 34.29
N HIS A 477 23.81 2.46 33.53
CA HIS A 477 22.39 2.69 33.81
C HIS A 477 21.58 1.40 33.68
N TYR A 478 21.79 0.63 32.60
CA TYR A 478 21.08 -0.64 32.40
C TYR A 478 21.39 -1.69 33.49
N LYS A 479 22.60 -1.70 34.05
CA LYS A 479 22.95 -2.56 35.19
C LYS A 479 22.12 -2.24 36.43
N GLN A 480 21.90 -0.95 36.70
CA GLN A 480 21.06 -0.48 37.80
C GLN A 480 19.58 -0.78 37.52
N LEU A 481 19.11 -0.45 36.31
CA LEU A 481 17.72 -0.66 35.89
C LEU A 481 17.29 -2.13 36.01
N TYR A 482 18.10 -3.05 35.47
CA TYR A 482 17.75 -4.47 35.44
C TYR A 482 18.15 -5.27 36.67
N ARG A 483 18.84 -4.65 37.64
CA ARG A 483 19.36 -5.31 38.85
C ARG A 483 20.00 -6.66 38.52
N VAL A 484 21.00 -6.62 37.63
CA VAL A 484 21.58 -7.80 36.98
C VAL A 484 22.01 -8.89 37.97
N GLN A 485 22.49 -8.51 39.16
CA GLN A 485 22.92 -9.46 40.20
C GLN A 485 21.76 -10.28 40.76
N GLU A 486 20.61 -9.64 41.05
CA GLU A 486 19.40 -10.32 41.54
C GLU A 486 18.87 -11.28 40.48
N MET A 487 18.76 -10.83 39.23
CA MET A 487 18.25 -11.65 38.12
C MET A 487 19.11 -12.90 37.89
N LYS A 488 20.44 -12.80 37.99
CA LYS A 488 21.32 -13.96 37.81
C LYS A 488 21.14 -15.05 38.87
N GLN A 489 20.65 -14.71 40.06
CA GLN A 489 20.40 -15.69 41.12
C GLN A 489 19.12 -16.50 40.85
N HIS A 490 18.12 -15.86 40.21
CA HIS A 490 16.82 -16.48 39.97
C HIS A 490 16.74 -17.27 38.65
N PHE A 491 17.55 -16.94 37.63
CA PHE A 491 17.46 -17.57 36.31
C PHE A 491 18.68 -18.45 35.99
N LYS A 492 18.43 -19.62 35.39
CA LYS A 492 19.51 -20.50 34.91
C LYS A 492 20.17 -19.88 33.68
N THR A 493 21.50 -19.71 33.71
CA THR A 493 22.26 -19.15 32.59
C THR A 493 22.74 -20.23 31.64
N LEU A 494 22.37 -20.12 30.36
CA LEU A 494 22.89 -20.96 29.29
C LEU A 494 24.19 -20.35 28.74
N ASP A 495 25.33 -20.97 29.04
CA ASP A 495 26.59 -20.63 28.40
C ASP A 495 26.59 -21.22 26.99
N GLY A 496 26.40 -20.37 25.98
CA GLY A 496 26.20 -20.75 24.58
C GLY A 496 27.39 -21.41 23.86
N ALA A 497 28.19 -22.23 24.54
CA ALA A 497 29.26 -23.05 23.97
C ALA A 497 29.00 -24.57 24.10
N SER A 498 27.86 -25.01 24.69
CA SER A 498 27.68 -26.41 25.09
C SER A 498 26.38 -27.09 24.66
N VAL A 499 25.60 -26.52 23.71
CA VAL A 499 24.42 -27.22 23.16
C VAL A 499 24.42 -27.13 21.64
N GLU A 500 25.05 -28.11 21.00
CA GLU A 500 24.82 -28.40 19.58
C GLU A 500 23.47 -29.11 19.46
N LEU A 501 22.42 -28.37 19.13
CA LEU A 501 21.14 -28.95 18.72
C LEU A 501 21.25 -29.28 17.23
N GLU A 502 21.11 -30.55 16.87
CA GLU A 502 21.31 -31.01 15.49
C GLU A 502 20.34 -30.35 14.50
N ASN A 503 19.14 -29.91 14.92
CA ASN A 503 18.12 -29.31 14.04
C ASN A 503 17.15 -28.28 14.69
N ASP A 504 17.31 -27.93 15.97
CA ASP A 504 16.34 -27.09 16.69
C ASP A 504 16.92 -25.78 17.20
N THR A 505 16.06 -24.76 17.35
CA THR A 505 16.47 -23.47 17.92
C THR A 505 16.54 -23.54 19.45
N LEU A 506 17.42 -22.73 20.05
CA LEU A 506 17.54 -22.63 21.52
C LEU A 506 16.22 -22.24 22.20
N MET A 507 15.40 -21.45 21.51
CA MET A 507 14.11 -20.99 22.01
C MET A 507 13.04 -22.09 22.02
N ASN A 508 13.10 -23.04 21.08
CA ASN A 508 12.22 -24.21 21.09
C ASN A 508 12.62 -25.19 22.19
N ALA A 509 13.92 -25.38 22.41
CA ALA A 509 14.43 -26.33 23.40
C ALA A 509 14.27 -25.82 24.85
N PHE A 510 14.38 -24.51 25.07
CA PHE A 510 14.37 -23.90 26.39
C PHE A 510 13.38 -22.73 26.46
N ASN A 511 12.48 -22.75 27.45
CA ASN A 511 11.55 -21.66 27.65
C ASN A 511 12.33 -20.35 27.96
N PRO A 512 12.14 -19.27 27.18
CA PRO A 512 12.87 -18.02 27.33
C PRO A 512 12.52 -17.27 28.62
N SER A 513 11.36 -17.53 29.23
CA SER A 513 10.99 -16.93 30.52
C SER A 513 11.81 -17.47 31.71
N GLN A 514 12.34 -18.69 31.61
CA GLN A 514 13.05 -19.35 32.73
C GLN A 514 14.55 -19.46 32.52
N ASN A 515 15.01 -19.51 31.26
CA ASN A 515 16.40 -19.76 30.93
C ASN A 515 17.04 -18.53 30.28
N LEU A 516 18.02 -17.95 30.97
CA LEU A 516 18.75 -16.80 30.47
C LEU A 516 19.69 -17.22 29.32
N GLY A 517 19.44 -16.71 28.12
CA GLY A 517 20.22 -17.03 26.92
C GLY A 517 19.46 -17.86 25.88
N ALA A 518 18.23 -18.29 26.19
CA ALA A 518 17.27 -18.74 25.19
C ALA A 518 16.73 -17.51 24.43
N VAL A 519 17.44 -17.14 23.37
CA VAL A 519 17.22 -15.92 22.58
C VAL A 519 16.96 -16.32 21.12
N SER A 520 16.21 -15.52 20.38
CA SER A 520 15.99 -15.76 18.95
C SER A 520 17.30 -15.79 18.16
N MET A 521 17.34 -16.63 17.12
CA MET A 521 18.54 -16.80 16.29
C MET A 521 19.02 -15.48 15.66
N LYS A 522 18.07 -14.60 15.30
CA LYS A 522 18.36 -13.27 14.74
C LYS A 522 19.04 -12.34 15.74
N VAL A 523 18.55 -12.27 16.98
CA VAL A 523 19.17 -11.43 18.02
C VAL A 523 20.53 -12.02 18.43
N GLN A 524 20.66 -13.35 18.45
CA GLN A 524 21.93 -14.02 18.73
C GLN A 524 22.98 -13.77 17.64
N SER A 525 22.61 -13.87 16.35
CA SER A 525 23.54 -13.61 15.23
C SER A 525 24.01 -12.17 15.21
N THR A 526 23.08 -11.21 15.31
CA THR A 526 23.38 -9.77 15.35
C THR A 526 24.23 -9.39 16.58
N MET A 527 23.98 -10.00 17.73
CA MET A 527 24.81 -9.83 18.93
C MET A 527 26.24 -10.35 18.71
N ASN A 528 26.39 -11.54 18.12
CA ASN A 528 27.71 -12.12 17.83
C ASN A 528 28.47 -11.28 16.79
N GLU A 529 27.81 -10.81 15.73
CA GLU A 529 28.39 -9.89 14.76
C GLU A 529 28.87 -8.59 15.41
N TYR A 530 28.08 -8.02 16.31
CA TYR A 530 28.46 -6.81 17.05
C TYR A 530 29.69 -7.05 17.94
N LEU A 531 29.72 -8.17 18.66
CA LEU A 531 30.86 -8.58 19.50
C LEU A 531 32.14 -8.80 18.69
N GLN A 532 32.04 -9.23 17.43
CA GLN A 532 33.19 -9.35 16.53
C GLN A 532 33.67 -7.99 16.02
N LYS A 533 32.74 -7.12 15.57
CA LYS A 533 33.05 -5.81 14.98
C LYS A 533 33.60 -4.81 16.00
N CYS A 534 33.06 -4.80 17.23
CA CYS A 534 33.29 -3.72 18.20
C CYS A 534 34.13 -4.13 19.41
N GLN A 535 35.03 -5.11 19.29
CA GLN A 535 35.90 -5.53 20.40
C GLN A 535 36.70 -4.36 20.98
N ASN A 536 37.20 -3.46 20.12
CA ASN A 536 38.01 -2.31 20.52
C ASN A 536 37.19 -1.30 21.35
N GLU A 537 35.93 -1.02 20.99
CA GLU A 537 35.06 -0.09 21.73
C GLU A 537 34.69 -0.63 23.11
N LEU A 538 34.42 -1.94 23.20
CA LEU A 538 34.10 -2.61 24.47
C LEU A 538 35.32 -2.62 25.41
N GLN A 539 36.52 -2.81 24.88
CA GLN A 539 37.78 -2.74 25.62
C GLN A 539 38.06 -1.33 26.15
N GLN A 540 37.87 -0.30 25.32
CA GLN A 540 38.01 1.10 25.74
C GLN A 540 37.07 1.45 26.90
N LYS A 541 35.85 0.90 26.91
CA LYS A 541 34.84 1.11 27.96
C LYS A 541 34.97 0.15 29.16
N LYS A 542 36.01 -0.68 29.22
CA LYS A 542 36.26 -1.68 30.29
C LYS A 542 35.09 -2.67 30.52
N ILE A 543 34.38 -3.06 29.45
CA ILE A 543 33.25 -3.99 29.52
C ILE A 543 33.71 -5.39 29.08
N SER A 544 33.51 -6.41 29.92
CA SER A 544 33.77 -7.80 29.53
C SER A 544 32.67 -8.34 28.60
N ASN A 545 33.05 -9.08 27.56
CA ASN A 545 32.11 -9.73 26.63
C ASN A 545 31.06 -10.59 27.35
N LYS A 546 31.45 -11.30 28.41
CA LYS A 546 30.53 -12.11 29.22
C LYS A 546 29.50 -11.25 29.96
N GLN A 547 29.93 -10.11 30.49
CA GLN A 547 29.03 -9.17 31.17
C GLN A 547 28.05 -8.55 30.19
N PHE A 548 28.52 -8.15 29.01
CA PHE A 548 27.69 -7.57 27.96
C PHE A 548 26.64 -8.58 27.45
N LYS A 549 27.05 -9.82 27.13
CA LYS A 549 26.14 -10.88 26.70
C LYS A 549 25.07 -11.18 27.75
N SER A 550 25.46 -11.24 29.03
CA SER A 550 24.50 -11.41 30.11
C SER A 550 23.51 -10.25 30.21
N LEU A 551 23.95 -9.02 30.03
CA LEU A 551 23.07 -7.85 30.04
C LEU A 551 22.09 -7.88 28.87
N ALA A 552 22.58 -8.20 27.67
CA ALA A 552 21.75 -8.34 26.47
C ALA A 552 20.69 -9.45 26.63
N ASN A 553 21.06 -10.59 27.22
CA ASN A 553 20.11 -11.67 27.49
C ASN A 553 19.04 -11.28 28.53
N ILE A 554 19.41 -10.53 29.58
CA ILE A 554 18.44 -10.02 30.57
C ILE A 554 17.49 -9.01 29.94
N ARG A 555 18.01 -8.17 29.04
CA ARG A 555 17.19 -7.25 28.26
C ARG A 555 16.15 -8.00 27.42
N TYR A 556 16.58 -9.05 26.72
CA TYR A 556 15.68 -9.90 25.93
C TYR A 556 14.56 -10.48 26.79
N LEU A 557 14.89 -11.02 27.98
CA LEU A 557 13.93 -11.53 28.96
C LEU A 557 12.90 -10.46 29.37
N ARG A 558 13.32 -9.21 29.59
CA ARG A 558 12.42 -8.08 29.95
C ARG A 558 11.55 -7.59 28.79
N ALA A 559 11.93 -7.92 27.56
CA ALA A 559 11.21 -7.57 26.34
C ALA A 559 10.15 -8.60 25.94
N LEU A 560 10.10 -9.75 26.60
CA LEU A 560 9.07 -10.77 26.35
C LEU A 560 7.66 -10.24 26.62
N MET A 561 6.70 -10.72 25.83
CA MET A 561 5.28 -10.48 26.05
C MET A 561 4.82 -11.03 27.40
N HIS A 562 3.80 -10.42 27.98
CA HIS A 562 3.27 -10.84 29.27
C HIS A 562 2.13 -11.84 29.08
N PRO A 563 2.05 -12.90 29.89
CA PRO A 563 0.88 -13.78 29.91
C PRO A 563 -0.38 -12.96 30.20
N GLY A 564 -1.43 -13.17 29.41
CA GLY A 564 -2.67 -12.40 29.47
C GLY A 564 -2.78 -11.29 28.41
N ASP A 565 -1.70 -10.97 27.69
CA ASP A 565 -1.74 -9.98 26.61
C ASP A 565 -2.70 -10.42 25.49
N ALA A 566 -3.64 -9.54 25.14
CA ALA A 566 -4.67 -9.75 24.12
C ALA A 566 -4.12 -9.52 22.70
N VAL A 567 -3.16 -10.35 22.29
CA VAL A 567 -2.39 -10.19 21.04
C VAL A 567 -3.25 -10.21 19.78
N GLY A 568 -4.38 -10.94 19.79
CA GLY A 568 -5.29 -10.95 18.65
C GLY A 568 -5.96 -9.60 18.40
N CYS A 569 -6.50 -8.97 19.46
CA CYS A 569 -7.08 -7.63 19.38
C CYS A 569 -6.06 -6.59 18.93
N VAL A 570 -4.84 -6.66 19.47
CA VAL A 570 -3.75 -5.73 19.12
C VAL A 570 -3.34 -5.90 17.65
N ALA A 571 -3.22 -7.14 17.16
CA ALA A 571 -2.91 -7.40 15.76
C ALA A 571 -4.02 -6.91 14.82
N ALA A 572 -5.30 -7.13 15.19
CA ALA A 572 -6.45 -6.63 14.44
C ALA A 572 -6.46 -5.10 14.34
N GLN A 573 -6.25 -4.40 15.45
CA GLN A 573 -6.16 -2.93 15.48
C GLN A 573 -4.96 -2.41 14.69
N SER A 574 -3.82 -3.09 14.80
CA SER A 574 -2.58 -2.74 14.08
C SER A 574 -2.68 -2.89 12.56
N ILE A 575 -3.69 -3.61 12.04
CA ILE A 575 -4.03 -3.64 10.62
C ILE A 575 -5.19 -2.68 10.31
N GLY A 576 -6.21 -2.64 11.15
CA GLY A 576 -7.43 -1.85 10.96
C GLY A 576 -7.18 -0.34 10.97
N GLU A 577 -6.49 0.16 12.01
CA GLU A 577 -6.21 1.59 12.17
C GLU A 577 -5.37 2.12 10.99
N PRO A 578 -4.22 1.54 10.60
CA PRO A 578 -3.45 2.07 9.47
C PRO A 578 -4.16 1.91 8.13
N SER A 579 -5.12 0.99 8.00
CA SER A 579 -5.96 0.89 6.79
C SER A 579 -6.76 2.17 6.56
N THR A 580 -7.22 2.85 7.63
CA THR A 580 -7.87 4.17 7.52
C THR A 580 -6.92 5.24 6.98
N GLN A 581 -5.61 5.15 7.27
CA GLN A 581 -4.62 6.08 6.73
C GLN A 581 -4.36 5.83 5.24
N MET A 582 -4.51 4.59 4.76
CA MET A 582 -4.32 4.26 3.35
C MET A 582 -5.39 4.89 2.45
N THR A 583 -6.60 5.09 2.96
CA THR A 583 -7.66 5.78 2.19
C THR A 583 -7.33 7.26 2.06
N LEU A 584 -6.88 7.89 3.15
CA LEU A 584 -6.48 9.29 3.21
C LEU A 584 -5.16 9.59 2.46
N ASN A 585 -4.18 8.69 2.48
CA ASN A 585 -2.88 8.91 1.83
C ASN A 585 -2.91 8.78 0.31
N THR A 586 -4.05 8.38 -0.28
CA THR A 586 -4.26 8.43 -1.74
C THR A 586 -3.96 9.85 -2.27
N PHE A 587 -4.31 10.90 -1.52
CA PHE A 587 -4.05 12.31 -1.86
C PHE A 587 -2.57 12.64 -2.10
N HIS A 588 -1.66 12.10 -1.26
CA HIS A 588 -0.23 12.44 -1.32
C HIS A 588 0.55 11.55 -2.29
N LEU A 589 0.05 10.34 -2.56
CA LEU A 589 0.69 9.34 -3.42
C LEU A 589 0.10 9.29 -4.83
N ALA A 590 -0.94 10.07 -5.12
CA ALA A 590 -1.60 10.20 -6.42
C ALA A 590 -0.66 10.65 -7.57
N GLY A 591 0.65 10.84 -7.34
CA GLY A 591 1.66 11.19 -8.34
C GLY A 591 2.78 10.16 -8.58
N HIS A 592 2.72 8.95 -8.01
CA HIS A 592 3.72 7.88 -8.19
C HIS A 592 3.11 6.63 -8.86
N GLY A 593 2.67 6.78 -10.10
CA GLY A 593 1.92 5.78 -10.87
C GLY A 593 2.69 4.56 -11.39
N GLU A 594 3.68 4.01 -10.67
CA GLU A 594 4.52 2.93 -11.22
C GLU A 594 4.13 1.49 -10.85
N LYS A 595 3.16 1.25 -9.95
CA LYS A 595 2.78 -0.14 -9.60
C LYS A 595 1.27 -0.35 -9.58
N ASN A 596 0.76 -0.80 -10.73
CA ASN A 596 -0.60 -1.34 -10.92
C ASN A 596 -0.79 -2.67 -10.18
N VAL A 597 -0.73 -2.68 -8.85
CA VAL A 597 -1.18 -3.82 -8.04
C VAL A 597 -2.34 -3.33 -7.20
N THR A 598 -3.57 -3.47 -7.72
CA THR A 598 -4.86 -3.38 -6.99
C THR A 598 -4.76 -2.72 -5.60
N LEU A 599 -4.52 -1.41 -5.59
CA LEU A 599 -3.89 -0.75 -4.45
C LEU A 599 -4.85 -0.62 -3.26
N GLY A 600 -4.37 -1.00 -2.09
CA GLY A 600 -4.94 -0.58 -0.81
C GLY A 600 -5.94 -1.54 -0.16
N ILE A 601 -6.98 -0.96 0.44
CA ILE A 601 -8.03 -1.69 1.16
C ILE A 601 -8.71 -2.78 0.30
N PRO A 602 -9.06 -2.57 -0.98
CA PRO A 602 -9.71 -3.62 -1.78
C PRO A 602 -8.91 -4.92 -1.85
N ARG A 603 -7.57 -4.82 -1.89
CA ARG A 603 -6.68 -5.99 -1.86
C ARG A 603 -6.59 -6.60 -0.47
N LEU A 604 -6.54 -5.79 0.59
CA LEU A 604 -6.62 -6.30 1.96
C LEU A 604 -7.92 -7.09 2.19
N ARG A 605 -9.07 -6.58 1.71
CA ARG A 605 -10.36 -7.31 1.78
C ARG A 605 -10.32 -8.62 0.99
N GLU A 606 -9.71 -8.60 -0.19
CA GLU A 606 -9.56 -9.80 -1.04
C GLU A 606 -8.74 -10.90 -0.36
N ILE A 607 -7.68 -10.52 0.36
CA ILE A 607 -6.81 -11.44 1.11
C ILE A 607 -7.48 -11.90 2.40
N LEU A 608 -7.90 -10.96 3.26
CA LEU A 608 -8.31 -11.23 4.64
C LEU A 608 -9.78 -11.65 4.76
N MET A 609 -10.70 -11.02 4.03
CA MET A 609 -12.14 -11.20 4.25
C MET A 609 -12.76 -12.23 3.32
N THR A 610 -12.39 -12.24 2.05
CA THR A 610 -13.03 -13.13 1.06
C THR A 610 -12.18 -14.35 0.73
N ALA A 611 -10.85 -14.26 0.87
CA ALA A 611 -9.90 -15.29 0.46
C ALA A 611 -10.27 -15.90 -0.91
N THR A 612 -10.56 -15.03 -1.88
CA THR A 612 -11.15 -15.46 -3.15
C THR A 612 -10.27 -16.47 -3.90
N LYS A 613 -10.89 -17.56 -4.38
CA LYS A 613 -10.23 -18.57 -5.24
C LYS A 613 -9.79 -18.01 -6.60
N LYS A 614 -10.42 -16.92 -7.05
CA LYS A 614 -10.12 -16.23 -8.31
C LYS A 614 -9.91 -14.76 -8.00
N GLN A 615 -8.65 -14.36 -7.94
CA GLN A 615 -8.30 -12.98 -7.72
C GLN A 615 -8.70 -12.10 -8.91
N LYS A 616 -8.98 -10.81 -8.67
CA LYS A 616 -9.31 -9.84 -9.75
C LYS A 616 -8.12 -9.62 -10.68
N THR A 617 -6.92 -9.50 -10.12
CA THR A 617 -5.67 -9.27 -10.87
C THR A 617 -4.59 -10.27 -10.42
N PRO A 618 -4.70 -11.54 -10.83
CA PRO A 618 -3.69 -12.55 -10.54
C PRO A 618 -2.43 -12.23 -11.35
N THR A 619 -1.28 -12.22 -10.72
CA THR A 619 0.00 -11.86 -11.31
C THR A 619 1.12 -12.72 -10.75
N MET A 620 2.13 -12.96 -11.58
CA MET A 620 3.32 -13.67 -11.14
C MET A 620 4.57 -13.12 -11.81
N SER A 621 5.67 -13.21 -11.08
CA SER A 621 6.99 -12.81 -11.51
C SER A 621 7.92 -14.01 -11.60
N LEU A 622 8.56 -14.11 -12.75
CA LEU A 622 9.39 -15.23 -13.18
C LEU A 622 10.80 -14.73 -13.43
N GLN A 623 11.76 -15.31 -12.71
CA GLN A 623 13.18 -15.06 -12.95
C GLN A 623 13.71 -16.05 -13.99
N PHE A 624 14.60 -15.58 -14.85
CA PHE A 624 15.31 -16.48 -15.76
C PHE A 624 16.40 -17.26 -15.03
N LEU A 625 16.73 -18.45 -15.54
CA LEU A 625 17.84 -19.25 -15.04
C LEU A 625 19.20 -18.55 -15.23
N ASN A 626 19.37 -17.86 -16.37
CA ASN A 626 20.58 -17.11 -16.71
C ASN A 626 20.36 -15.62 -16.50
N ALA A 627 21.25 -14.97 -15.74
CA ALA A 627 21.14 -13.53 -15.44
C ALA A 627 21.46 -12.62 -16.65
N ASN A 628 22.25 -13.09 -17.63
CA ASN A 628 22.75 -12.31 -18.77
C ASN A 628 21.95 -12.57 -20.05
N ILE A 629 20.64 -12.34 -20.03
CA ILE A 629 19.80 -12.47 -21.23
C ILE A 629 19.64 -11.11 -21.89
N GLU A 630 19.80 -11.07 -23.21
CA GLU A 630 19.57 -9.87 -24.01
C GLU A 630 18.08 -9.48 -23.97
N LYS A 631 17.77 -8.17 -23.86
CA LYS A 631 16.38 -7.66 -23.82
C LYS A 631 15.52 -8.23 -24.96
N SER A 632 16.08 -8.27 -26.18
CA SER A 632 15.44 -8.79 -27.37
C SER A 632 14.97 -10.25 -27.22
N GLN A 633 15.77 -11.09 -26.55
CA GLN A 633 15.45 -12.50 -26.32
C GLN A 633 14.41 -12.67 -25.22
N ALA A 634 14.55 -11.93 -24.13
CA ALA A 634 13.56 -11.91 -23.06
C ALA A 634 12.17 -11.47 -23.60
N ASP A 635 12.12 -10.50 -24.52
CA ASP A 635 10.87 -10.00 -25.14
C ASP A 635 10.18 -11.10 -25.95
N ARG A 636 10.97 -11.94 -26.63
CA ARG A 636 10.43 -13.11 -27.35
C ARG A 636 9.85 -14.14 -26.38
N TYR A 637 10.52 -14.41 -25.25
CA TYR A 637 9.99 -15.35 -24.26
C TYR A 637 8.69 -14.85 -23.63
N ALA A 638 8.60 -13.55 -23.29
CA ALA A 638 7.36 -12.95 -22.80
C ALA A 638 6.23 -13.03 -23.84
N LYS A 639 6.49 -12.69 -25.10
CA LYS A 639 5.48 -12.79 -26.17
C LYS A 639 5.00 -14.22 -26.42
N ARG A 640 5.86 -15.23 -26.26
CA ARG A 640 5.48 -16.65 -26.36
C ARG A 640 4.52 -17.10 -25.26
N MET A 641 4.62 -16.51 -24.07
CA MET A 641 3.73 -16.81 -22.93
C MET A 641 2.40 -16.08 -23.00
N SER A 642 2.33 -14.98 -23.74
CA SER A 642 1.13 -14.17 -23.88
C SER A 642 0.06 -14.89 -24.69
N LYS A 643 -1.20 -14.71 -24.30
CA LYS A 643 -2.35 -15.18 -25.07
C LYS A 643 -2.41 -14.41 -26.37
N LEU A 644 -2.41 -15.15 -27.48
CA LEU A 644 -2.51 -14.59 -28.82
C LEU A 644 -3.89 -14.90 -29.40
N VAL A 645 -4.68 -13.85 -29.62
CA VAL A 645 -5.97 -13.93 -30.28
C VAL A 645 -5.79 -13.81 -31.79
N PHE A 646 -6.58 -14.55 -32.56
CA PHE A 646 -6.43 -14.57 -34.01
C PHE A 646 -6.60 -13.19 -34.65
N LEU A 647 -7.50 -12.37 -34.09
CA LEU A 647 -7.73 -10.99 -34.52
C LEU A 647 -6.45 -10.12 -34.52
N GLU A 648 -5.50 -10.36 -33.60
CA GLU A 648 -4.26 -9.58 -33.50
C GLU A 648 -3.29 -9.83 -34.66
N LEU A 649 -3.46 -10.92 -35.41
CA LEU A 649 -2.63 -11.25 -36.57
C LEU A 649 -3.26 -10.83 -37.91
N VAL A 650 -4.50 -10.31 -37.88
CA VAL A 650 -5.28 -10.01 -39.09
C VAL A 650 -5.06 -8.56 -39.48
N ASN A 651 -4.58 -8.37 -40.71
CA ASN A 651 -4.43 -7.04 -41.31
C ASN A 651 -5.76 -6.57 -41.93
N ASN A 652 -6.43 -7.43 -42.70
CA ASN A 652 -7.67 -7.05 -43.39
C ASN A 652 -8.68 -8.21 -43.50
N ILE A 653 -9.97 -7.89 -43.50
CA ILE A 653 -11.08 -8.85 -43.67
C ILE A 653 -11.97 -8.34 -44.79
N LYS A 654 -12.06 -9.09 -45.89
CA LYS A 654 -12.96 -8.80 -47.02
C LYS A 654 -14.03 -9.88 -47.08
N VAL A 655 -15.29 -9.48 -47.08
CA VAL A 655 -16.42 -10.41 -47.24
C VAL A 655 -17.21 -10.01 -48.48
N ARG A 656 -17.36 -10.93 -49.43
CA ARG A 656 -18.17 -10.74 -50.64
C ARG A 656 -19.42 -11.60 -50.54
N GLU A 657 -20.58 -10.96 -50.64
CA GLU A 657 -21.87 -11.62 -50.65
C GLU A 657 -22.44 -11.58 -52.07
N TYR A 658 -22.80 -12.74 -52.62
CA TYR A 658 -23.54 -12.81 -53.89
C TYR A 658 -24.48 -14.00 -53.91
N LYS A 659 -25.53 -13.90 -54.73
CA LYS A 659 -26.54 -14.96 -54.89
C LYS A 659 -26.20 -15.80 -56.11
N ARG A 660 -26.05 -17.11 -55.92
CA ARG A 660 -25.82 -18.05 -57.03
C ARG A 660 -27.15 -18.63 -57.50
N LEU A 661 -27.62 -18.14 -58.65
CA LEU A 661 -28.88 -18.57 -59.27
C LEU A 661 -28.64 -19.47 -60.51
N THR A 662 -27.51 -19.29 -61.19
CA THR A 662 -27.09 -20.02 -62.39
C THR A 662 -25.57 -20.29 -62.36
N GLU A 663 -25.12 -21.37 -62.99
CA GLU A 663 -23.71 -21.64 -63.30
C GLU A 663 -23.61 -21.82 -64.82
N ASN A 664 -22.74 -21.08 -65.51
CA ASN A 664 -22.54 -21.18 -66.95
C ASN A 664 -23.84 -21.10 -67.79
N GLY A 665 -24.80 -20.27 -67.38
CA GLY A 665 -26.08 -20.09 -68.08
C GLY A 665 -27.14 -21.16 -67.82
N ILE A 666 -26.85 -22.19 -67.01
CA ILE A 666 -27.79 -23.28 -66.69
C ILE A 666 -28.50 -22.99 -65.36
N PRO A 667 -29.84 -23.15 -65.27
CA PRO A 667 -30.58 -23.04 -64.01
C PRO A 667 -30.18 -24.17 -63.06
N LEU A 668 -29.61 -23.81 -61.91
CA LEU A 668 -29.20 -24.77 -60.88
C LEU A 668 -30.43 -25.39 -60.17
N HIS A 669 -30.32 -26.67 -59.77
CA HIS A 669 -31.32 -27.38 -58.96
C HIS A 669 -31.58 -26.64 -57.62
N SER A 670 -32.77 -26.77 -57.00
CA SER A 670 -33.14 -26.00 -55.79
C SER A 670 -32.14 -26.12 -54.62
N LEU A 671 -31.43 -27.26 -54.53
CA LEU A 671 -30.38 -27.55 -53.54
C LEU A 671 -29.05 -26.82 -53.83
N LEU A 672 -28.83 -26.43 -55.09
CA LEU A 672 -27.61 -25.76 -55.55
C LEU A 672 -27.72 -24.24 -55.46
N ARG A 673 -28.95 -23.70 -55.41
CA ARG A 673 -29.20 -22.26 -55.23
C ARG A 673 -28.98 -21.83 -53.78
N GLY A 674 -28.24 -20.75 -53.58
CA GLY A 674 -27.90 -20.27 -52.23
C GLY A 674 -27.28 -18.87 -52.24
N VAL A 675 -27.24 -18.25 -51.06
CA VAL A 675 -26.44 -17.04 -50.81
C VAL A 675 -25.03 -17.50 -50.45
N ILE A 676 -24.04 -17.05 -51.21
CA ILE A 676 -22.64 -17.39 -51.00
C ILE A 676 -21.94 -16.20 -50.36
N TYR A 677 -21.18 -16.49 -49.31
CA TYR A 677 -20.26 -15.57 -48.66
C TYR A 677 -18.83 -16.05 -48.89
N GLU A 678 -18.05 -15.30 -49.65
CA GLU A 678 -16.60 -15.45 -49.74
C GLU A 678 -15.95 -14.57 -48.68
N ILE A 679 -15.20 -15.18 -47.77
CA ILE A 679 -14.50 -14.52 -46.67
C ILE A 679 -13.01 -14.66 -46.94
N ASP A 680 -12.35 -13.53 -47.22
CA ASP A 680 -10.91 -13.41 -47.35
C ASP A 680 -10.36 -12.75 -46.07
N VAL A 681 -9.53 -13.47 -45.33
CA VAL A 681 -8.80 -12.95 -44.16
C VAL A 681 -7.32 -12.86 -44.52
N GLU A 682 -6.79 -11.65 -44.50
CA GLU A 682 -5.39 -11.34 -44.81
C GLU A 682 -4.59 -11.20 -43.51
N LEU A 683 -3.57 -12.04 -43.35
CA LEU A 683 -2.67 -12.08 -42.19
C LEU A 683 -1.47 -11.16 -42.40
N GLU A 684 -0.84 -10.73 -41.30
CA GLU A 684 0.48 -10.11 -41.34
C GLU A 684 1.58 -11.07 -41.85
N ASP A 685 2.78 -10.52 -42.07
CA ASP A 685 3.90 -11.30 -42.59
C ASP A 685 4.26 -12.47 -41.68
N LEU A 686 4.15 -13.69 -42.23
CA LEU A 686 4.39 -14.95 -41.52
C LEU A 686 5.80 -15.04 -40.94
N ASN A 687 6.78 -14.42 -41.59
CA ASN A 687 8.17 -14.39 -41.10
C ASN A 687 8.28 -13.55 -39.82
N GLN A 688 7.60 -12.40 -39.77
CA GLN A 688 7.55 -11.56 -38.59
C GLN A 688 6.78 -12.24 -37.45
N ILE A 689 5.66 -12.89 -37.77
CA ILE A 689 4.87 -13.66 -36.79
C ILE A 689 5.71 -14.79 -36.19
N LYS A 690 6.45 -15.54 -37.02
CA LYS A 690 7.34 -16.62 -36.58
C LYS A 690 8.50 -16.09 -35.74
N TYR A 691 9.09 -14.96 -36.11
CA TYR A 691 10.18 -14.34 -35.36
C TYR A 691 9.72 -13.80 -33.99
N VAL A 692 8.57 -13.16 -33.93
CA VAL A 692 8.05 -12.48 -32.72
C VAL A 692 7.36 -13.45 -31.77
N PHE A 693 6.47 -14.31 -32.26
CA PHE A 693 5.64 -15.20 -31.45
C PHE A 693 6.12 -16.66 -31.44
N GLY A 694 7.03 -17.05 -32.34
CA GLY A 694 7.55 -18.42 -32.42
C GLY A 694 6.55 -19.44 -32.99
N ILE A 695 5.48 -18.98 -33.65
CA ILE A 695 4.41 -19.83 -34.18
C ILE A 695 4.74 -20.24 -35.63
N SER A 696 4.58 -21.53 -35.96
CA SER A 696 4.78 -22.03 -37.32
C SER A 696 3.51 -21.91 -38.18
N GLU A 697 3.70 -21.87 -39.50
CA GLU A 697 2.58 -21.82 -40.45
C GLU A 697 1.63 -23.02 -40.29
N ASP A 698 2.16 -24.20 -39.99
CA ASP A 698 1.38 -25.42 -39.78
C ASP A 698 0.48 -25.33 -38.54
N GLN A 699 0.95 -24.68 -37.47
CA GLN A 699 0.15 -24.46 -36.27
C GLN A 699 -1.05 -23.54 -36.57
N ILE A 700 -0.84 -22.50 -37.38
CA ILE A 700 -1.91 -21.58 -37.81
C ILE A 700 -2.94 -22.34 -38.65
N LYS A 701 -2.50 -23.12 -39.66
CA LYS A 701 -3.38 -23.94 -40.51
C LYS A 701 -4.23 -24.91 -39.68
N ASN A 702 -3.61 -25.60 -38.73
CA ASN A 702 -4.32 -26.53 -37.85
C ASN A 702 -5.38 -25.81 -36.99
N LYS A 703 -5.07 -24.62 -36.46
CA LYS A 703 -6.02 -23.82 -35.67
C LYS A 703 -7.17 -23.28 -36.52
N VAL A 704 -6.90 -22.88 -37.76
CA VAL A 704 -7.94 -22.42 -38.68
C VAL A 704 -8.92 -23.56 -38.97
N ASN A 705 -8.42 -24.75 -39.30
CA ASN A 705 -9.24 -25.90 -39.67
C ASN A 705 -10.04 -26.49 -38.49
N HIS A 706 -9.41 -26.63 -37.32
CA HIS A 706 -10.03 -27.32 -36.19
C HIS A 706 -10.74 -26.42 -35.19
N VAL A 707 -10.43 -25.11 -35.16
CA VAL A 707 -10.99 -24.18 -34.17
C VAL A 707 -11.80 -23.09 -34.84
N PHE A 708 -11.22 -22.36 -35.80
CA PHE A 708 -11.88 -21.21 -36.41
C PHE A 708 -13.11 -21.58 -37.25
N ILE A 709 -12.97 -22.50 -38.20
CA ILE A 709 -14.07 -22.89 -39.10
C ILE A 709 -15.25 -23.49 -38.31
N PRO A 710 -15.06 -24.44 -37.36
CA PRO A 710 -16.16 -24.98 -36.57
C PRO A 710 -16.85 -23.92 -35.69
N LEU A 711 -16.08 -23.01 -35.09
CA LEU A 711 -16.64 -21.93 -34.27
C LEU A 711 -17.46 -20.94 -35.11
N LEU A 712 -16.97 -20.61 -36.31
CA LEU A 712 -17.66 -19.78 -37.29
C LEU A 712 -19.01 -20.39 -37.68
N LEU A 713 -19.03 -21.67 -38.03
CA LEU A 713 -20.25 -22.39 -38.37
C LEU A 713 -21.24 -22.47 -37.19
N LYS A 714 -20.74 -22.70 -35.97
CA LYS A 714 -21.57 -22.72 -34.75
C LYS A 714 -22.23 -21.37 -34.49
N ILE A 715 -21.51 -20.27 -34.65
CA ILE A 715 -22.04 -18.91 -34.47
C ILE A 715 -23.07 -18.59 -35.56
N ILE A 716 -22.80 -18.96 -36.82
CA ILE A 716 -23.75 -18.80 -37.93
C ILE A 716 -25.04 -19.58 -37.66
N GLN A 717 -24.95 -20.83 -37.21
CA GLN A 717 -26.12 -21.65 -36.87
C GLN A 717 -26.92 -21.05 -35.71
N ALA A 718 -26.27 -20.55 -34.67
CA ALA A 718 -26.94 -19.88 -33.56
C ALA A 718 -27.67 -18.61 -34.02
N GLU A 719 -27.11 -17.86 -34.96
CA GLU A 719 -27.69 -16.64 -35.49
C GLU A 719 -28.88 -16.91 -36.43
N LEU A 720 -28.81 -17.98 -37.23
CA LEU A 720 -29.95 -18.49 -38.00
C LEU A 720 -31.10 -18.92 -37.08
N ASN A 721 -30.81 -19.62 -35.97
CA ASN A 721 -31.82 -20.06 -35.00
C ASN A 721 -32.44 -18.90 -34.20
N LYS A 722 -31.65 -17.87 -33.86
CA LYS A 722 -32.19 -16.65 -33.22
C LYS A 722 -33.15 -15.89 -34.12
N ASN A 723 -32.94 -15.97 -35.44
CA ASN A 723 -33.79 -15.30 -36.40
C ASN A 723 -35.13 -16.03 -36.64
N SER A 724 -35.23 -17.32 -36.32
CA SER A 724 -36.52 -18.05 -36.32
C SER A 724 -37.37 -17.79 -35.06
N SER A 725 -36.75 -17.55 -33.90
CA SER A 725 -37.46 -17.35 -32.62
C SER A 725 -37.86 -15.90 -32.31
N ARG A 726 -37.21 -14.89 -32.91
CA ARG A 726 -37.46 -13.46 -32.64
C ARG A 726 -38.80 -12.89 -33.10
N CYS A 727 -39.66 -13.67 -33.75
CA CYS A 727 -40.98 -13.20 -34.19
C CYS A 727 -42.07 -13.19 -33.11
N VAL A 728 -41.84 -13.70 -31.89
CA VAL A 728 -42.92 -13.86 -30.88
C VAL A 728 -42.71 -13.11 -29.56
N GLU A 729 -41.50 -12.72 -29.16
CA GLU A 729 -41.23 -12.20 -27.80
C GLU A 729 -40.79 -10.73 -27.73
N LYS A 730 -41.64 -9.78 -28.12
CA LYS A 730 -41.39 -8.35 -27.85
C LYS A 730 -42.62 -7.63 -27.31
N THR A 731 -43.02 -7.98 -26.09
CA THR A 731 -43.93 -7.15 -25.27
C THR A 731 -43.69 -7.26 -23.76
N SER A 732 -43.01 -8.29 -23.24
CA SER A 732 -42.87 -8.51 -21.79
C SER A 732 -41.58 -7.96 -21.15
N PHE A 733 -40.49 -7.81 -21.89
CA PHE A 733 -39.16 -7.50 -21.32
C PHE A 733 -38.89 -6.01 -21.00
N LEU A 734 -39.79 -5.10 -21.39
CA LEU A 734 -39.63 -3.66 -21.10
C LEU A 734 -40.08 -3.27 -19.69
N LYS A 735 -40.89 -4.09 -19.01
CA LYS A 735 -41.41 -3.79 -17.66
C LYS A 735 -40.41 -4.06 -16.52
N THR A 736 -39.42 -4.92 -16.73
CA THR A 736 -38.43 -5.26 -15.69
C THR A 736 -37.41 -4.14 -15.46
N LYS A 737 -37.03 -3.39 -16.51
CA LYS A 737 -36.10 -2.25 -16.37
C LYS A 737 -36.70 -1.01 -15.70
N GLU A 738 -38.02 -0.81 -15.81
CA GLU A 738 -38.70 0.30 -15.12
C GLU A 738 -38.87 0.05 -13.61
N ASN A 739 -38.92 -1.21 -13.18
CA ASN A 739 -39.04 -1.55 -11.76
C ASN A 739 -37.71 -1.45 -10.99
N GLU A 740 -36.56 -1.65 -11.65
CA GLU A 740 -35.25 -1.35 -11.07
C GLU A 740 -35.04 0.17 -10.90
N ALA A 741 -35.52 0.99 -11.84
CA ALA A 741 -35.44 2.45 -11.76
C ALA A 741 -36.37 3.08 -10.69
N LYS A 742 -37.44 2.39 -10.27
CA LYS A 742 -38.38 2.90 -9.25
C LYS A 742 -37.95 2.65 -7.80
N LYS A 743 -36.96 1.78 -7.54
CA LYS A 743 -36.39 1.60 -6.19
C LYS A 743 -35.36 2.67 -5.81
N GLN A 744 -34.88 3.47 -6.76
CA GLN A 744 -33.89 4.54 -6.54
C GLN A 744 -34.50 5.94 -6.26
N ARG A 745 -35.81 6.07 -5.99
CA ARG A 745 -36.49 7.37 -5.77
C ARG A 745 -37.07 7.57 -4.36
N LYS A 746 -36.52 6.93 -3.33
CA LYS A 746 -36.74 7.33 -1.93
C LYS A 746 -35.40 7.77 -1.35
N GLY A 747 -35.14 9.07 -1.45
CA GLY A 747 -33.93 9.76 -1.04
C GLY A 747 -34.16 11.23 -1.38
N SER A 748 -35.09 11.85 -0.66
CA SER A 748 -35.30 13.29 -0.65
C SER A 748 -35.22 13.68 0.81
N ASP A 749 -34.03 14.11 1.19
CA ASP A 749 -33.68 15.04 2.27
C ASP A 749 -32.17 14.91 2.42
N ASP A 750 -31.43 15.69 1.62
CA ASP A 750 -29.99 15.99 1.77
C ASP A 750 -29.70 17.24 0.91
N GLU A 751 -30.34 18.35 1.29
CA GLU A 751 -29.86 19.70 0.98
C GLU A 751 -29.65 20.40 2.33
N GLU A 752 -28.54 20.08 2.99
CA GLU A 752 -27.96 21.00 3.97
C GLU A 752 -26.64 21.48 3.41
N GLU A 753 -26.58 22.80 3.21
CA GLU A 753 -25.38 23.53 2.80
C GLU A 753 -24.37 23.48 3.95
N ASP A 754 -23.14 23.08 3.64
CA ASP A 754 -22.00 23.10 4.55
C ASP A 754 -21.71 24.55 4.98
N ASP A 755 -22.17 24.92 6.18
CA ASP A 755 -21.55 25.94 7.03
C ASP A 755 -22.13 25.79 8.46
N GLU A 756 -21.49 24.95 9.28
CA GLU A 756 -21.19 25.18 10.71
C GLU A 756 -20.66 23.88 11.36
N ASP A 757 -19.38 23.90 11.74
CA ASP A 757 -18.79 22.92 12.65
C ASP A 757 -19.56 22.89 14.00
N GLN A 758 -19.73 21.67 14.54
CA GLN A 758 -20.18 21.28 15.90
C GLN A 758 -21.67 20.91 16.07
N GLN A 759 -21.98 19.61 15.98
CA GLN A 759 -22.63 18.87 17.07
C GLN A 759 -22.52 17.35 16.88
N GLU A 760 -22.01 16.69 17.93
CA GLU A 760 -21.91 15.24 18.10
C GLU A 760 -23.28 14.59 18.38
N GLU A 761 -23.29 13.26 18.26
CA GLU A 761 -24.24 12.28 18.84
C GLU A 761 -25.42 11.79 17.98
N GLN A 762 -25.10 11.02 16.92
CA GLN A 762 -26.00 9.95 16.44
C GLN A 762 -25.29 8.87 15.58
N ASP A 763 -24.10 8.41 15.96
CA ASP A 763 -23.29 7.48 15.14
C ASP A 763 -23.51 5.97 15.38
N ASP A 764 -24.33 5.54 16.34
CA ASP A 764 -24.41 4.11 16.70
C ASP A 764 -25.39 3.25 15.85
N LEU A 765 -26.06 3.82 14.84
CA LEU A 765 -27.12 3.13 14.08
C LEU A 765 -26.94 3.07 12.56
N SER A 766 -25.87 3.66 12.01
CA SER A 766 -25.62 3.71 10.56
C SER A 766 -24.81 2.50 10.02
N GLU A 767 -24.24 1.65 10.89
CA GLU A 767 -23.33 0.56 10.51
C GLU A 767 -23.96 -0.63 9.73
N LEU A 768 -25.29 -0.73 9.63
CA LEU A 768 -25.95 -1.98 9.21
C LEU A 768 -26.42 -2.05 7.74
N ASN A 769 -26.36 -0.97 6.95
CA ASN A 769 -27.03 -0.94 5.64
C ASN A 769 -26.15 -0.67 4.41
N GLN A 770 -24.82 -0.69 4.51
CA GLN A 770 -23.98 -0.18 3.42
C GLN A 770 -22.81 -1.11 3.07
N ASP A 771 -23.10 -2.14 2.27
CA ASP A 771 -22.16 -2.77 1.31
C ASP A 771 -22.85 -3.93 0.55
N GLU A 772 -23.88 -3.63 -0.26
CA GLU A 772 -24.56 -4.63 -1.11
C GLU A 772 -23.57 -5.35 -2.05
N GLU A 773 -22.50 -4.72 -2.52
CA GLU A 773 -21.53 -5.36 -3.43
C GLU A 773 -20.77 -6.51 -2.76
N VAL A 774 -20.44 -6.42 -1.48
CA VAL A 774 -19.66 -7.45 -0.79
C VAL A 774 -20.56 -8.59 -0.35
N LEU A 775 -21.76 -8.28 0.13
CA LEU A 775 -22.82 -9.26 0.30
C LEU A 775 -23.14 -9.96 -1.03
N ASN A 776 -23.19 -9.24 -2.15
CA ASN A 776 -23.42 -9.83 -3.48
C ASN A 776 -22.24 -10.69 -3.93
N ILE A 777 -20.98 -10.31 -3.68
CA ILE A 777 -19.82 -11.16 -3.97
C ILE A 777 -19.85 -12.42 -3.08
N ILE A 778 -20.12 -12.27 -1.79
CA ILE A 778 -20.25 -13.39 -0.83
C ILE A 778 -21.39 -14.32 -1.27
N ASN A 779 -22.54 -13.77 -1.64
CA ASN A 779 -23.70 -14.50 -2.14
C ASN A 779 -23.42 -15.15 -3.51
N GLN A 780 -22.67 -14.51 -4.41
CA GLN A 780 -22.22 -15.11 -5.67
C GLN A 780 -21.23 -16.24 -5.44
N THR A 781 -20.31 -16.12 -4.48
CA THR A 781 -19.47 -17.25 -4.06
C THR A 781 -20.29 -18.35 -3.41
N PHE A 782 -21.35 -18.01 -2.68
CA PHE A 782 -22.31 -18.96 -2.10
C PHE A 782 -23.04 -19.75 -3.19
N GLU A 783 -23.56 -19.08 -4.22
CA GLU A 783 -24.17 -19.71 -5.40
C GLU A 783 -23.17 -20.59 -6.16
N GLN A 784 -21.93 -20.15 -6.32
CA GLN A 784 -20.87 -20.96 -6.95
C GLN A 784 -20.48 -22.19 -6.12
N SER A 785 -20.49 -22.09 -4.79
CA SER A 785 -20.25 -23.24 -3.91
C SER A 785 -21.45 -24.20 -3.88
N ALA A 786 -22.68 -23.69 -3.85
CA ALA A 786 -23.90 -24.51 -3.91
C ALA A 786 -24.02 -25.27 -5.23
N GLN A 787 -23.71 -24.62 -6.36
CA GLN A 787 -23.63 -25.29 -7.67
C GLN A 787 -22.55 -26.37 -7.72
N GLN A 788 -21.47 -26.25 -6.95
CA GLN A 788 -20.42 -27.25 -6.89
C GLN A 788 -20.82 -28.48 -6.05
N TYR A 789 -21.76 -28.33 -5.10
CA TYR A 789 -22.39 -29.44 -4.37
C TYR A 789 -23.48 -30.13 -5.22
N ASP A 790 -24.27 -29.37 -5.99
CA ASP A 790 -25.27 -29.94 -6.91
C ASP A 790 -24.62 -30.74 -8.07
N ILE A 791 -23.45 -30.30 -8.56
CA ILE A 791 -22.67 -31.06 -9.56
C ILE A 791 -22.05 -32.33 -8.95
N PHE A 792 -21.81 -32.36 -7.65
CA PHE A 792 -21.29 -33.56 -6.96
C PHE A 792 -22.40 -34.61 -6.74
N GLU A 793 -23.63 -34.20 -6.43
CA GLU A 793 -24.78 -35.12 -6.32
C GLU A 793 -25.29 -35.63 -7.69
N GLU A 794 -25.28 -34.81 -8.74
CA GLU A 794 -25.64 -35.28 -10.09
C GLU A 794 -24.59 -36.22 -10.70
N SER A 795 -23.33 -36.08 -10.31
CA SER A 795 -22.25 -36.97 -10.79
C SER A 795 -22.29 -38.38 -10.19
N HIS A 796 -22.96 -38.58 -9.05
CA HIS A 796 -23.10 -39.89 -8.42
C HIS A 796 -24.31 -40.69 -8.91
N GLN A 797 -25.32 -40.06 -9.52
CA GLN A 797 -26.47 -40.77 -10.10
C GLN A 797 -26.30 -41.15 -11.59
N GLN A 798 -25.27 -40.64 -12.27
CA GLN A 798 -25.01 -40.98 -13.69
C GLN A 798 -23.90 -42.03 -13.90
N GLN A 799 -23.22 -42.48 -12.84
CA GLN A 799 -22.11 -43.45 -12.95
C GLN A 799 -22.51 -44.95 -12.91
N GLU A 800 -23.80 -45.29 -12.71
CA GLU A 800 -24.25 -46.69 -12.70
C GLU A 800 -24.84 -47.21 -14.03
N SER A 801 -24.87 -46.40 -15.09
CA SER A 801 -25.44 -46.84 -16.37
C SER A 801 -24.54 -46.53 -17.58
N GLN A 802 -23.29 -47.00 -17.54
CA GLN A 802 -22.48 -47.25 -18.76
C GLN A 802 -21.20 -48.06 -18.47
N LYS A 803 -21.35 -49.37 -18.23
CA LYS A 803 -20.27 -50.36 -18.43
C LYS A 803 -20.78 -51.48 -19.32
N LYS A 804 -20.47 -51.40 -20.62
CA LYS A 804 -20.16 -52.50 -21.55
C LYS A 804 -20.07 -51.94 -22.97
N GLN A 805 -18.85 -51.65 -23.42
CA GLN A 805 -18.39 -51.95 -24.79
C GLN A 805 -16.87 -51.83 -24.85
N THR A 806 -16.25 -52.90 -25.32
CA THR A 806 -14.81 -53.14 -25.44
C THR A 806 -14.15 -52.30 -26.53
N PRO A 807 -12.83 -52.06 -26.45
CA PRO A 807 -12.11 -51.21 -27.40
C PRO A 807 -11.86 -51.97 -28.71
N LYS A 808 -12.37 -51.44 -29.84
CA LYS A 808 -11.96 -51.87 -31.18
C LYS A 808 -10.77 -51.04 -31.65
N LYS A 809 -9.74 -51.78 -32.04
CA LYS A 809 -8.46 -51.44 -32.66
C LYS A 809 -8.45 -50.16 -33.51
N GLU A 810 -7.39 -49.39 -33.30
CA GLU A 810 -6.86 -48.36 -34.18
C GLU A 810 -6.78 -48.87 -35.63
N GLN A 811 -7.55 -48.23 -36.51
CA GLN A 811 -7.27 -48.22 -37.94
C GLN A 811 -6.94 -46.78 -38.32
N GLN A 812 -5.74 -46.60 -38.86
CA GLN A 812 -5.28 -45.39 -39.51
C GLN A 812 -6.34 -44.88 -40.49
N GLN A 813 -6.88 -43.68 -40.23
CA GLN A 813 -7.67 -42.94 -41.20
C GLN A 813 -6.97 -41.62 -41.51
N THR A 814 -6.59 -41.51 -42.78
CA THR A 814 -6.25 -40.30 -43.53
C THR A 814 -7.25 -39.14 -43.29
N PRO A 815 -6.82 -37.87 -43.46
CA PRO A 815 -7.61 -36.70 -43.09
C PRO A 815 -8.83 -36.54 -44.00
N GLN A 816 -10.03 -36.87 -43.50
CA GLN A 816 -11.28 -36.55 -44.18
C GLN A 816 -11.85 -35.24 -43.62
N THR A 817 -11.87 -34.22 -44.47
CA THR A 817 -12.66 -32.99 -44.33
C THR A 817 -14.09 -33.31 -43.91
N THR A 818 -14.48 -32.89 -42.71
CA THR A 818 -15.89 -32.90 -42.28
C THR A 818 -16.69 -31.99 -43.21
N GLN A 819 -17.50 -32.58 -44.10
CA GLN A 819 -18.48 -31.84 -44.91
C GLN A 819 -19.56 -31.26 -43.99
N HIS A 820 -19.36 -30.04 -43.51
CA HIS A 820 -20.38 -29.29 -42.81
C HIS A 820 -21.41 -28.73 -43.80
N LYS A 821 -22.70 -28.77 -43.42
CA LYS A 821 -23.89 -28.37 -44.22
C LYS A 821 -23.80 -27.01 -44.94
N TYR A 822 -22.99 -26.08 -44.43
CA TYR A 822 -22.87 -24.71 -44.94
C TYR A 822 -21.47 -24.37 -45.47
N LEU A 823 -20.49 -25.30 -45.42
CA LEU A 823 -19.11 -25.05 -45.84
C LEU A 823 -18.90 -25.60 -47.27
N GLU A 824 -18.57 -24.73 -48.21
CA GLU A 824 -18.37 -25.11 -49.62
C GLU A 824 -16.88 -25.28 -49.94
N LYS A 825 -16.03 -24.37 -49.45
CA LYS A 825 -14.58 -24.42 -49.65
C LYS A 825 -13.82 -23.68 -48.54
N ALA A 826 -12.71 -24.24 -48.06
CA ALA A 826 -11.79 -23.55 -47.16
C ALA A 826 -10.35 -23.82 -47.61
N GLU A 827 -9.60 -22.77 -47.97
CA GLU A 827 -8.20 -22.87 -48.36
C GLU A 827 -7.36 -21.84 -47.58
N VAL A 828 -6.20 -22.27 -47.08
CA VAL A 828 -5.21 -21.40 -46.45
C VAL A 828 -4.00 -21.32 -47.39
N GLN A 829 -3.82 -20.18 -48.06
CA GLN A 829 -2.71 -19.93 -48.99
C GLN A 829 -1.77 -18.86 -48.41
N LYS A 830 -0.64 -19.29 -47.81
CA LYS A 830 0.37 -18.40 -47.20
C LYS A 830 -0.26 -17.36 -46.26
N GLN A 831 -0.37 -16.10 -46.71
CA GLN A 831 -0.91 -14.97 -45.96
C GLN A 831 -2.44 -14.82 -46.03
N LEU A 832 -3.12 -15.56 -46.91
CA LEU A 832 -4.54 -15.34 -47.17
C LEU A 832 -5.37 -16.61 -46.92
N ILE A 833 -6.38 -16.46 -46.06
CA ILE A 833 -7.33 -17.52 -45.70
C ILE A 833 -8.62 -17.24 -46.45
N LYS A 834 -9.02 -18.15 -47.34
CA LYS A 834 -10.28 -18.10 -48.09
C LYS A 834 -11.27 -19.10 -47.52
N VAL A 835 -12.42 -18.62 -47.07
CA VAL A 835 -13.53 -19.46 -46.61
C VAL A 835 -14.78 -19.10 -47.40
N VAL A 836 -15.37 -20.09 -48.07
CA VAL A 836 -16.61 -19.96 -48.85
C VAL A 836 -17.73 -20.67 -48.12
N ILE A 837 -18.74 -19.90 -47.70
CA ILE A 837 -19.89 -20.38 -46.93
C ILE A 837 -21.14 -20.24 -47.79
N LYS A 838 -21.92 -21.31 -47.87
CA LYS A 838 -23.20 -21.36 -48.60
C LYS A 838 -24.37 -21.43 -47.63
N LEU A 839 -25.27 -20.46 -47.73
CA LEU A 839 -26.49 -20.38 -46.94
C LEU A 839 -27.75 -20.55 -47.81
N PRO A 840 -28.86 -21.06 -47.24
CA PRO A 840 -30.13 -21.19 -47.97
C PRO A 840 -30.68 -19.85 -48.44
N LEU A 841 -31.37 -19.81 -49.59
CA LEU A 841 -32.01 -18.60 -50.13
C LEU A 841 -33.04 -17.95 -49.18
N ASN A 842 -33.65 -18.74 -48.28
CA ASN A 842 -34.61 -18.24 -47.28
C ASN A 842 -33.91 -17.57 -46.07
N SER A 843 -32.58 -17.54 -46.01
CA SER A 843 -31.87 -16.84 -44.95
C SER A 843 -31.99 -15.32 -45.14
N LYS A 844 -32.34 -14.61 -44.05
CA LYS A 844 -32.26 -13.15 -44.03
C LYS A 844 -30.79 -12.73 -44.11
N LYS A 845 -30.54 -11.51 -44.63
CA LYS A 845 -29.19 -10.94 -44.72
C LYS A 845 -28.51 -10.95 -43.35
N MET A 846 -27.32 -11.54 -43.28
CA MET A 846 -26.50 -11.63 -42.07
C MET A 846 -25.32 -10.66 -42.19
N LEU A 847 -24.98 -9.98 -41.09
CA LEU A 847 -23.79 -9.12 -41.02
C LEU A 847 -22.55 -9.99 -40.84
N MET A 848 -22.15 -10.70 -41.90
CA MET A 848 -21.09 -11.71 -41.86
C MET A 848 -19.75 -11.12 -41.40
N THR A 849 -19.46 -9.84 -41.66
CA THR A 849 -18.28 -9.15 -41.14
C THR A 849 -18.23 -9.13 -39.61
N ASN A 850 -19.36 -8.87 -38.93
CA ASN A 850 -19.42 -8.88 -37.46
C ASN A 850 -19.30 -10.29 -36.90
N VAL A 851 -19.87 -11.28 -37.60
CA VAL A 851 -19.77 -12.70 -37.25
C VAL A 851 -18.32 -13.15 -37.32
N VAL A 852 -17.64 -12.84 -38.42
CA VAL A 852 -16.22 -13.15 -38.64
C VAL A 852 -15.36 -12.41 -37.63
N LYS A 853 -15.58 -11.12 -37.37
CA LYS A 853 -14.81 -10.39 -36.34
C LYS A 853 -14.98 -11.01 -34.96
N LYS A 854 -16.21 -11.42 -34.60
CA LYS A 854 -16.52 -12.10 -33.34
C LYS A 854 -15.92 -13.50 -33.26
N THR A 855 -15.83 -14.22 -34.37
CA THR A 855 -15.18 -15.54 -34.38
C THR A 855 -13.68 -15.37 -34.24
N LEU A 856 -13.06 -14.42 -34.95
CA LEU A 856 -11.64 -14.10 -34.86
C LEU A 856 -11.24 -13.65 -33.45
N SER A 857 -12.06 -12.86 -32.77
CA SER A 857 -11.80 -12.44 -31.38
C SER A 857 -11.88 -13.59 -30.37
N ASN A 858 -12.68 -14.61 -30.65
CA ASN A 858 -12.85 -15.77 -29.77
C ASN A 858 -11.88 -16.91 -30.08
N THR A 859 -11.31 -16.93 -31.29
CA THR A 859 -10.29 -17.92 -31.65
C THR A 859 -8.93 -17.57 -31.08
N VAL A 860 -8.45 -18.44 -30.21
CA VAL A 860 -7.14 -18.32 -29.60
C VAL A 860 -6.15 -19.22 -30.36
N ILE A 861 -5.05 -18.63 -30.82
CA ILE A 861 -4.01 -19.36 -31.54
C ILE A 861 -3.13 -20.10 -30.54
N ASN A 862 -2.57 -19.35 -29.60
CA ASN A 862 -1.70 -19.85 -28.54
C ASN A 862 -2.16 -19.24 -27.21
N GLU A 863 -2.43 -20.09 -26.22
CA GLU A 863 -2.56 -19.64 -24.83
C GLU A 863 -1.99 -20.66 -23.86
N ILE A 864 -1.38 -20.10 -22.83
CA ILE A 864 -1.19 -20.80 -21.57
C ILE A 864 -2.45 -20.52 -20.77
N LYS A 865 -3.31 -21.54 -20.60
CA LYS A 865 -4.52 -21.46 -19.76
C LYS A 865 -4.20 -20.74 -18.45
N GLY A 866 -4.95 -19.68 -18.13
CA GLY A 866 -4.74 -18.90 -16.90
C GLY A 866 -3.74 -17.76 -17.00
N ILE A 867 -3.03 -17.59 -18.14
CA ILE A 867 -2.15 -16.44 -18.42
C ILE A 867 -2.70 -15.67 -19.63
N ASN A 868 -2.95 -14.38 -19.44
CA ASN A 868 -3.43 -13.48 -20.50
C ASN A 868 -2.27 -12.78 -21.20
N LYS A 869 -1.37 -12.13 -20.45
CA LYS A 869 -0.28 -11.32 -21.04
C LYS A 869 0.99 -11.51 -20.24
N ALA A 870 2.14 -11.36 -20.88
CA ALA A 870 3.43 -11.32 -20.20
C ALA A 870 4.25 -10.11 -20.68
N LYS A 871 4.90 -9.43 -19.75
CA LYS A 871 5.71 -8.23 -19.94
C LYS A 871 7.07 -8.42 -19.26
N ILE A 872 8.03 -7.58 -19.60
CA ILE A 872 9.36 -7.60 -18.97
C ILE A 872 9.50 -6.44 -18.02
N ILE A 873 10.09 -6.72 -16.86
CA ILE A 873 10.50 -5.73 -15.88
C ILE A 873 12.01 -5.86 -15.68
N LYS A 874 12.69 -4.74 -15.43
CA LYS A 874 14.11 -4.74 -15.02
C LYS A 874 14.18 -4.93 -13.51
N ASN A 875 15.04 -5.82 -13.06
CA ASN A 875 15.23 -6.10 -11.64
C ASN A 875 16.50 -5.42 -11.14
N ASP A 876 16.36 -4.36 -10.33
CA ASP A 876 17.49 -3.54 -9.85
C ASP A 876 18.13 -4.09 -8.55
N LYS A 877 17.59 -5.17 -7.98
CA LYS A 877 17.96 -5.64 -6.62
C LYS A 877 19.31 -6.36 -6.52
N SER A 878 19.95 -6.71 -7.62
CA SER A 878 21.13 -7.59 -7.63
C SER A 878 22.29 -7.07 -8.49
N GLY A 879 22.64 -5.78 -8.34
CA GLY A 879 23.91 -5.18 -8.84
C GLY A 879 24.26 -5.35 -10.34
N GLY A 880 23.38 -5.99 -11.11
CA GLY A 880 23.48 -6.29 -12.52
C GLY A 880 22.05 -6.29 -13.08
N ALA A 881 21.88 -5.71 -14.27
CA ALA A 881 20.58 -5.53 -14.90
C ALA A 881 20.00 -6.88 -15.37
N SER A 882 19.42 -7.64 -14.44
CA SER A 882 18.68 -8.87 -14.74
C SER A 882 17.25 -8.55 -15.13
N PHE A 883 16.75 -9.18 -16.20
CA PHE A 883 15.37 -9.04 -16.63
C PHE A 883 14.50 -10.10 -15.93
N MET A 884 13.25 -9.76 -15.64
CA MET A 884 12.25 -10.69 -15.10
C MET A 884 10.99 -10.63 -15.97
N ILE A 885 10.33 -11.77 -16.16
CA ILE A 885 9.02 -11.82 -16.83
C ILE A 885 7.94 -11.61 -15.77
N TYR A 886 7.02 -10.70 -16.05
CA TYR A 886 5.83 -10.45 -15.28
C TYR A 886 4.62 -10.90 -16.08
N THR A 887 3.83 -11.83 -15.57
CA THR A 887 2.63 -12.31 -16.26
C THR A 887 1.35 -11.85 -15.56
N GLU A 888 0.40 -11.42 -16.38
CA GLU A 888 -1.00 -11.19 -16.01
C GLU A 888 -1.72 -12.54 -16.09
N GLY A 889 -1.99 -13.13 -14.94
CA GLY A 889 -2.50 -14.49 -14.79
C GLY A 889 -1.48 -15.45 -14.17
N VAL A 890 -1.98 -16.53 -13.58
CA VAL A 890 -1.21 -17.50 -12.82
C VAL A 890 -1.48 -18.92 -13.33
N ASN A 891 -0.41 -19.66 -13.64
CA ASN A 891 -0.46 -21.10 -13.87
C ASN A 891 0.89 -21.75 -13.57
N LEU A 892 1.10 -22.14 -12.31
CA LEU A 892 2.35 -22.72 -11.84
C LEU A 892 2.65 -24.09 -12.48
N ASN A 893 1.62 -24.90 -12.73
CA ASN A 893 1.79 -26.25 -13.30
C ASN A 893 2.38 -26.23 -14.71
N LYS A 894 1.91 -25.31 -15.57
CA LYS A 894 2.46 -25.18 -16.92
C LYS A 894 3.85 -24.54 -16.91
N ILE A 895 4.10 -23.65 -15.97
CA ILE A 895 5.38 -22.92 -15.89
C ILE A 895 6.52 -23.84 -15.47
N ARG A 896 6.24 -24.86 -14.67
CA ARG A 896 7.20 -25.90 -14.29
C ARG A 896 7.84 -26.63 -15.48
N ASN A 897 7.17 -26.65 -16.63
CA ASN A 897 7.65 -27.33 -17.84
C ASN A 897 8.61 -26.46 -18.69
N PHE A 898 8.91 -25.22 -18.30
CA PHE A 898 9.82 -24.35 -19.06
C PHE A 898 11.24 -24.36 -18.48
N ASP A 899 12.20 -24.80 -19.28
CA ASP A 899 13.60 -24.96 -18.85
C ASP A 899 14.37 -23.64 -18.63
N PHE A 900 13.88 -22.52 -19.17
CA PHE A 900 14.55 -21.23 -19.10
C PHE A 900 14.20 -20.41 -17.85
N ILE A 901 13.30 -20.90 -17.01
CA ILE A 901 12.80 -20.22 -15.81
C ILE A 901 13.45 -20.84 -14.57
N ASN A 902 13.87 -19.99 -13.63
CA ASN A 902 14.29 -20.46 -12.32
C ASN A 902 13.06 -20.81 -11.45
N LEU A 903 12.83 -22.11 -11.26
CA LEU A 903 11.69 -22.63 -10.51
C LEU A 903 11.73 -22.31 -9.01
N ASN A 904 12.92 -22.05 -8.45
CA ASN A 904 13.07 -21.82 -7.01
C ASN A 904 12.67 -20.39 -6.59
N ASN A 905 12.67 -19.44 -7.54
CA ASN A 905 12.41 -18.02 -7.28
C ASN A 905 11.16 -17.52 -8.02
N ILE A 906 10.10 -18.35 -8.07
CA ILE A 906 8.80 -17.94 -8.61
C ILE A 906 8.03 -17.18 -7.53
N ASP A 907 7.66 -15.95 -7.85
CA ASP A 907 6.87 -15.08 -6.98
C ASP A 907 5.46 -14.93 -7.57
N CYS A 908 4.42 -15.08 -6.77
CA CYS A 908 3.03 -15.07 -7.21
C CYS A 908 2.17 -14.38 -6.15
N ASN A 909 1.15 -13.64 -6.58
CA ASN A 909 0.22 -12.97 -5.67
C ASN A 909 -1.03 -13.81 -5.37
N ASP A 910 -1.26 -14.89 -6.12
CA ASP A 910 -2.37 -15.82 -5.91
C ASP A 910 -2.02 -16.85 -4.83
N ILE A 911 -2.53 -16.58 -3.63
CA ILE A 911 -2.26 -17.37 -2.41
C ILE A 911 -2.85 -18.78 -2.54
N VAL A 912 -4.03 -18.93 -3.16
CA VAL A 912 -4.68 -20.24 -3.33
C VAL A 912 -3.91 -21.08 -4.35
N ALA A 913 -3.42 -20.47 -5.42
CA ALA A 913 -2.54 -21.16 -6.36
C ALA A 913 -1.23 -21.64 -5.71
N ILE A 914 -0.64 -20.82 -4.82
CA ILE A 914 0.55 -21.20 -4.04
C ILE A 914 0.23 -22.36 -3.09
N MET A 915 -0.88 -22.29 -2.35
CA MET A 915 -1.30 -23.37 -1.45
C MET A 915 -1.40 -24.71 -2.17
N ASN A 916 -2.02 -24.72 -3.36
CA ASN A 916 -2.20 -25.94 -4.14
C ASN A 916 -0.89 -26.49 -4.75
N ALA A 917 0.10 -25.63 -4.99
CA ALA A 917 1.36 -26.01 -5.65
C ALA A 917 2.50 -26.32 -4.66
N PHE A 918 2.62 -25.53 -3.59
CA PHE A 918 3.74 -25.53 -2.65
C PHE A 918 3.34 -25.87 -1.21
N GLY A 919 2.05 -25.92 -0.90
CA GLY A 919 1.53 -26.26 0.44
C GLY A 919 1.18 -25.05 1.31
N ILE A 920 0.70 -25.33 2.52
CA ILE A 920 0.11 -24.33 3.41
C ILE A 920 1.13 -23.33 3.98
N GLU A 921 2.36 -23.76 4.31
CA GLU A 921 3.41 -22.87 4.80
C GLU A 921 3.88 -21.85 3.74
N ALA A 922 3.91 -22.26 2.47
CA ALA A 922 4.17 -21.34 1.38
C ALA A 922 3.03 -20.32 1.24
N ALA A 923 1.78 -20.73 1.46
CA ALA A 923 0.62 -19.84 1.46
C ALA A 923 0.63 -18.85 2.64
N ARG A 924 0.98 -19.31 3.86
CA ARG A 924 1.20 -18.47 5.05
C ARG A 924 2.18 -17.35 4.76
N ASN A 925 3.36 -17.68 4.23
CA ASN A 925 4.38 -16.69 3.86
C ASN A 925 3.93 -15.76 2.72
N ALA A 926 3.14 -16.27 1.77
CA ALA A 926 2.56 -15.45 0.71
C ALA A 926 1.57 -14.41 1.24
N ILE A 927 0.71 -14.77 2.21
CA ILE A 927 -0.20 -13.82 2.89
C ILE A 927 0.58 -12.66 3.50
N ILE A 928 1.64 -12.97 4.26
CA ILE A 928 2.46 -11.97 4.94
C ILE A 928 3.13 -11.04 3.92
N LYS A 929 3.74 -11.62 2.88
CA LYS A 929 4.41 -10.86 1.81
C LYS A 929 3.44 -9.93 1.08
N GLU A 930 2.24 -10.40 0.78
CA GLU A 930 1.20 -9.61 0.10
C GLU A 930 0.68 -8.48 0.99
N ILE A 931 0.40 -8.73 2.26
CA ILE A 931 -0.05 -7.69 3.20
C ILE A 931 1.06 -6.63 3.40
N LEU A 932 2.32 -7.05 3.55
CA LEU A 932 3.47 -6.13 3.60
C LEU A 932 3.62 -5.32 2.32
N ALA A 933 3.39 -5.92 1.15
CA ALA A 933 3.45 -5.21 -0.12
C ALA A 933 2.36 -4.14 -0.22
N VAL A 934 1.16 -4.43 0.30
CA VAL A 934 0.05 -3.48 0.34
C VAL A 934 0.38 -2.29 1.26
N PHE A 935 0.81 -2.52 2.50
CA PHE A 935 1.17 -1.42 3.41
C PHE A 935 2.43 -0.66 2.96
N GLY A 936 3.41 -1.37 2.42
CA GLY A 936 4.67 -0.80 1.93
C GLY A 936 4.48 0.18 0.77
N ALA A 937 3.43 0.01 -0.06
CA ALA A 937 3.08 0.96 -1.11
C ALA A 937 2.66 2.34 -0.57
N TYR A 938 2.17 2.39 0.68
CA TYR A 938 1.71 3.62 1.34
C TYR A 938 2.71 4.17 2.37
N GLY A 939 3.90 3.57 2.49
CA GLY A 939 4.89 3.97 3.50
C GLY A 939 4.48 3.65 4.94
N VAL A 940 3.42 2.84 5.12
CA VAL A 940 2.95 2.40 6.42
C VAL A 940 3.79 1.19 6.85
N ALA A 941 4.47 1.31 7.98
CA ALA A 941 5.19 0.20 8.57
C ALA A 941 4.31 -0.45 9.64
N VAL A 942 3.97 -1.73 9.44
CA VAL A 942 3.33 -2.61 10.43
C VAL A 942 4.37 -3.65 10.85
N ASP A 943 4.44 -3.95 12.15
CA ASP A 943 5.34 -4.98 12.66
C ASP A 943 4.93 -6.37 12.15
N TYR A 944 5.93 -7.17 11.78
CA TYR A 944 5.70 -8.49 11.18
C TYR A 944 4.99 -9.45 12.13
N ARG A 945 5.13 -9.30 13.46
CA ARG A 945 4.55 -10.21 14.46
C ARG A 945 3.02 -10.28 14.36
N HIS A 946 2.38 -9.13 14.14
CA HIS A 946 0.93 -9.05 13.90
C HIS A 946 0.51 -9.81 12.64
N LEU A 947 1.32 -9.70 11.59
CA LEU A 947 1.06 -10.36 10.32
C LEU A 947 1.23 -11.88 10.41
N TYR A 948 2.24 -12.35 11.14
CA TYR A 948 2.40 -13.78 11.43
C TYR A 948 1.20 -14.32 12.19
N LEU A 949 0.75 -13.63 13.24
CA LEU A 949 -0.41 -14.07 14.03
C LEU A 949 -1.67 -14.21 13.16
N ILE A 950 -1.90 -13.24 12.28
CA ILE A 950 -3.06 -13.25 11.38
C ILE A 950 -2.93 -14.34 10.32
N ALA A 951 -1.75 -14.49 9.72
CA ALA A 951 -1.51 -15.56 8.75
C ALA A 951 -1.69 -16.95 9.39
N ASP A 952 -1.16 -17.16 10.60
CA ASP A 952 -1.30 -18.41 11.35
C ASP A 952 -2.75 -18.71 11.71
N TYR A 953 -3.50 -17.71 12.15
CA TYR A 953 -4.94 -17.87 12.37
C TYR A 953 -5.71 -18.18 11.07
N MET A 954 -5.27 -17.64 9.93
CA MET A 954 -5.89 -17.99 8.64
C MET A 954 -5.52 -19.41 8.18
N THR A 955 -4.37 -19.95 8.58
CA THR A 955 -3.86 -21.24 8.07
C THR A 955 -3.87 -22.39 9.06
N PHE A 956 -4.23 -22.19 10.34
CA PHE A 956 -4.14 -23.24 11.37
C PHE A 956 -4.95 -24.50 11.05
N GLY A 957 -6.04 -24.35 10.30
CA GLY A 957 -6.90 -25.47 9.89
C GLY A 957 -6.37 -26.31 8.71
N GLY A 958 -5.16 -26.03 8.21
CA GLY A 958 -4.60 -26.68 7.00
C GLY A 958 -5.24 -26.21 5.69
N GLN A 959 -6.13 -25.22 5.75
CA GLN A 959 -6.75 -24.53 4.63
C GLN A 959 -6.76 -23.03 4.94
N ILE A 960 -6.82 -22.20 3.91
CA ILE A 960 -6.95 -20.75 4.07
C ILE A 960 -8.39 -20.44 4.51
N ARG A 961 -8.54 -19.94 5.74
CA ARG A 961 -9.78 -19.44 6.30
C ARG A 961 -9.82 -17.92 6.18
N ALA A 962 -10.84 -17.40 5.52
CA ALA A 962 -11.08 -15.97 5.47
C ALA A 962 -11.76 -15.50 6.76
N MET A 963 -11.63 -14.23 7.12
CA MET A 963 -12.32 -13.65 8.27
C MET A 963 -13.68 -13.09 7.86
N ASN A 964 -14.62 -13.99 7.59
CA ASN A 964 -16.00 -13.68 7.21
C ASN A 964 -16.99 -14.62 7.91
N ARG A 965 -18.28 -14.38 7.65
CA ARG A 965 -19.40 -15.17 8.16
C ARG A 965 -19.25 -16.68 8.03
N ILE A 966 -18.77 -17.13 6.88
CA ILE A 966 -18.70 -18.55 6.53
C ILE A 966 -17.72 -19.25 7.47
N TYR A 967 -16.59 -18.60 7.72
CA TYR A 967 -15.57 -19.18 8.58
C TYR A 967 -15.81 -18.92 10.07
N MET A 968 -16.58 -17.89 10.42
CA MET A 968 -17.06 -17.69 11.79
C MET A 968 -17.95 -18.83 12.27
N ASP A 969 -18.59 -19.58 11.36
CA ASP A 969 -19.39 -20.76 11.73
C ASP A 969 -18.52 -21.93 12.28
N PHE A 970 -17.22 -21.95 12.01
CA PHE A 970 -16.29 -22.90 12.63
C PHE A 970 -15.91 -22.55 14.07
N ASN A 971 -16.24 -21.35 14.54
CA ASN A 971 -16.03 -21.01 15.96
C ASN A 971 -16.87 -21.96 16.81
N THR A 972 -16.34 -22.45 17.94
CA THR A 972 -17.09 -23.39 18.78
C THR A 972 -18.16 -22.70 19.62
N ALA A 973 -18.01 -21.41 19.93
CA ALA A 973 -18.88 -20.68 20.86
C ALA A 973 -20.13 -20.10 20.15
N PRO A 974 -21.35 -20.58 20.46
CA PRO A 974 -22.58 -20.08 19.84
C PRO A 974 -22.82 -18.58 20.06
N PHE A 975 -22.58 -18.04 21.26
CA PHE A 975 -22.73 -16.59 21.50
C PHE A 975 -21.68 -15.76 20.75
N GLY A 976 -20.48 -16.32 20.52
CA GLY A 976 -19.48 -15.72 19.63
C GLY A 976 -20.03 -15.51 18.22
N LYS A 977 -20.69 -16.54 17.66
CA LYS A 977 -21.34 -16.47 16.35
C LYS A 977 -22.50 -15.46 16.33
N MET A 978 -23.36 -15.51 17.34
CA MET A 978 -24.56 -14.65 17.40
C MET A 978 -24.23 -13.15 17.49
N THR A 979 -23.13 -12.80 18.17
CA THR A 979 -22.70 -11.39 18.32
C THR A 979 -21.91 -10.86 17.12
N PHE A 980 -21.59 -11.71 16.13
CA PHE A 980 -20.92 -11.30 14.91
C PHE A 980 -21.92 -10.61 13.96
N GLU A 981 -22.82 -11.40 13.38
CA GLU A 981 -23.93 -10.96 12.52
C GLU A 981 -24.99 -12.06 12.41
N THR A 982 -26.20 -11.75 11.92
CA THR A 982 -27.28 -12.74 11.70
C THR A 982 -27.60 -13.65 12.90
N SER A 983 -27.77 -13.03 14.07
CA SER A 983 -27.97 -13.71 15.36
C SER A 983 -29.04 -14.81 15.33
N THR A 984 -30.18 -14.57 14.70
CA THR A 984 -31.30 -15.52 14.64
C THR A 984 -30.95 -16.80 13.89
N GLN A 985 -30.17 -16.72 12.81
CA GLN A 985 -29.78 -17.90 12.05
C GLN A 985 -28.81 -18.79 12.83
N PHE A 986 -27.82 -18.18 13.49
CA PHE A 986 -26.90 -18.92 14.36
C PHE A 986 -27.61 -19.50 15.58
N LEU A 987 -28.57 -18.78 16.16
CA LEU A 987 -29.41 -19.28 17.25
C LEU A 987 -30.23 -20.49 16.81
N THR A 988 -30.89 -20.43 15.65
CA THR A 988 -31.65 -21.58 15.15
C THR A 988 -30.76 -22.78 14.90
N ASN A 989 -29.57 -22.59 14.32
CA ASN A 989 -28.63 -23.68 14.07
C ASN A 989 -28.13 -24.30 15.38
N ALA A 990 -27.75 -23.47 16.35
CA ALA A 990 -27.30 -23.94 17.67
C ALA A 990 -28.41 -24.72 18.40
N CYS A 991 -29.66 -24.25 18.32
CA CYS A 991 -30.81 -24.96 18.90
C CYS A 991 -31.10 -26.29 18.20
N LEU A 992 -31.01 -26.33 16.86
CA LEU A 992 -31.20 -27.55 16.07
C LEU A 992 -30.12 -28.60 16.37
N ASN A 993 -28.87 -28.14 16.51
CA ASN A 993 -27.70 -28.98 16.79
C ASN A 993 -27.55 -29.34 18.27
N ARG A 994 -28.32 -28.70 19.17
CA ARG A 994 -28.18 -28.80 20.64
C ARG A 994 -26.76 -28.44 21.11
N GLU A 995 -26.19 -27.39 20.53
CA GLU A 995 -24.86 -26.88 20.89
C GLU A 995 -24.86 -26.32 22.32
N THR A 996 -23.76 -26.55 23.06
CA THR A 996 -23.56 -26.01 24.41
C THR A 996 -22.41 -25.01 24.40
N ASP A 997 -22.65 -23.80 24.92
CA ASP A 997 -21.60 -22.79 25.10
C ASP A 997 -20.85 -23.04 26.42
N THR A 998 -19.52 -23.04 26.37
CA THR A 998 -18.64 -23.25 27.54
C THR A 998 -18.39 -21.97 28.34
N PHE A 999 -18.82 -20.81 27.82
CA PHE A 999 -18.58 -19.48 28.40
C PHE A 999 -17.11 -19.15 28.62
N ASN A 1000 -16.23 -19.74 27.80
CA ASN A 1000 -14.82 -19.40 27.75
C ASN A 1000 -14.56 -18.25 26.77
N ASN A 1001 -15.37 -18.12 25.73
CA ASN A 1001 -15.21 -17.06 24.75
C ASN A 1001 -15.51 -15.67 25.35
N LEU A 1002 -14.74 -14.66 24.93
CA LEU A 1002 -14.86 -13.27 25.42
C LEU A 1002 -16.28 -12.73 25.23
N SER A 1003 -16.83 -12.83 24.01
CA SER A 1003 -18.20 -12.39 23.74
C SER A 1003 -19.23 -13.12 24.60
N SER A 1004 -19.08 -14.43 24.82
CA SER A 1004 -20.00 -15.23 25.64
C SER A 1004 -19.97 -14.78 27.11
N GLN A 1005 -18.79 -14.44 27.63
CA GLN A 1005 -18.61 -13.94 29.00
C GLN A 1005 -19.28 -12.57 29.19
N LEU A 1006 -19.10 -11.67 28.23
CA LEU A 1006 -19.72 -10.34 28.25
C LEU A 1006 -21.25 -10.41 28.20
N VAL A 1007 -21.83 -11.28 27.37
CA VAL A 1007 -23.30 -11.44 27.26
C VAL A 1007 -23.94 -11.85 28.58
N ILE A 1008 -23.27 -12.68 29.38
CA ILE A 1008 -23.76 -13.14 30.69
C ILE A 1008 -23.38 -12.18 31.83
N GLY A 1009 -22.48 -11.22 31.58
CA GLY A 1009 -21.94 -10.34 32.61
C GLY A 1009 -20.87 -11.00 33.49
N ARG A 1010 -20.20 -12.04 32.98
CA ARG A 1010 -19.03 -12.65 33.65
C ARG A 1010 -17.78 -11.83 33.35
N VAL A 1011 -16.89 -11.70 34.34
CA VAL A 1011 -15.58 -11.06 34.16
C VAL A 1011 -14.75 -11.85 33.14
N PRO A 1012 -14.26 -11.20 32.07
CA PRO A 1012 -13.48 -11.90 31.07
C PRO A 1012 -12.11 -12.38 31.54
N LYS A 1013 -11.67 -13.56 31.08
CA LYS A 1013 -10.35 -14.13 31.39
C LYS A 1013 -9.24 -13.58 30.48
N VAL A 1014 -9.02 -12.27 30.53
CA VAL A 1014 -8.00 -11.57 29.73
C VAL A 1014 -7.19 -10.64 30.64
N GLY A 1015 -5.89 -10.49 30.37
CA GLY A 1015 -5.01 -9.58 31.11
C GLY A 1015 -4.94 -9.88 32.61
N SER A 1016 -5.32 -8.89 33.43
CA SER A 1016 -5.33 -8.95 34.90
C SER A 1016 -6.16 -10.09 35.48
N ASN A 1017 -7.19 -10.53 34.76
CA ASN A 1017 -8.14 -11.55 35.20
C ASN A 1017 -7.78 -12.98 34.72
N LEU A 1018 -6.58 -13.17 34.18
CA LEU A 1018 -6.12 -14.51 33.78
C LEU A 1018 -5.83 -15.42 34.98
N CYS A 1019 -5.42 -14.84 36.12
CA CYS A 1019 -5.20 -15.57 37.37
C CYS A 1019 -6.18 -15.15 38.46
N ASP A 1020 -6.42 -16.08 39.39
CA ASP A 1020 -7.18 -15.80 40.60
C ASP A 1020 -6.22 -15.36 41.72
N VAL A 1021 -6.60 -14.31 42.45
CA VAL A 1021 -5.86 -13.85 43.62
C VAL A 1021 -6.47 -14.50 44.87
N LEU A 1022 -5.67 -15.28 45.57
CA LEU A 1022 -6.07 -15.95 46.81
C LEU A 1022 -5.34 -15.30 48.00
N TYR A 1023 -6.07 -15.01 49.07
CA TYR A 1023 -5.47 -14.55 50.32
C TYR A 1023 -4.99 -15.75 51.14
N GLN A 1024 -3.69 -15.80 51.43
CA GLN A 1024 -3.14 -16.82 52.33
C GLN A 1024 -3.40 -16.38 53.77
N PHE A 1025 -4.36 -17.02 54.43
CA PHE A 1025 -4.57 -16.84 55.86
C PHE A 1025 -3.42 -17.54 56.60
N GLU A 1026 -2.52 -16.77 57.20
CA GLU A 1026 -1.63 -17.29 58.23
C GLU A 1026 -2.49 -17.59 59.46
N THR A 1027 -2.80 -18.87 59.68
CA THR A 1027 -3.31 -19.33 60.97
C THR A 1027 -2.15 -19.27 61.96
N GLU A 1028 -2.28 -18.45 63.00
CA GLU A 1028 -1.40 -18.50 64.17
C GLU A 1028 -1.56 -19.87 64.84
N GLU A 1029 -0.71 -20.84 64.47
CA GLU A 1029 -0.47 -22.08 65.23
C GLU A 1029 0.80 -21.97 66.08
#